data_AF-A0A563EXR5-F1
#
_entry.id   AF-A0A563EXR5-F1
#
_cell.length_a   1.000
_cell.length_b   1.000
_cell.length_c   1.000
_cell.angle_alpha   90.00
_cell.angle_beta   90.00
_cell.angle_gamma   90.00
#
_symmetry.space_group_name_H-M   'P 1'
#
loop_
_entity.id
_entity.type
_entity.pdbx_description
1 polymer ?
#
loop_
_entity_poly.entity_id
_entity_poly.type
_entity_poly.pdbx_seq_one_letter_code
_entity_poly.pdbx_strand_id
1 'polypeptide(L)'
;MRVNLLGPVELVSGVGPVPLGAAKRRTVLAALALELNRVVSGDRLMSLVWDGAPPPRAKAALQGHIAQLRKVLGPNLELVTRAPGYLLTGDRSAVDVFAFEDVVAAATREERDEEAVEELTAALKLWRGPFLADVRSAQLADPVSARLDELRLTAVQDMAGRLLRLERAGEAVAGLRQAVDEHPLREPLVARLMLALHRTGRQADAIELFHHTRTRLADELGVDPGPELRAANQSVLTDRPSSPKPLVRNHIAPAQLPREHRGFVGRHDEIANLDEHLTDHDSAIGLLIGPPGVGKTALALRWAHRVAGGFPDGQLFVDLRGFDEADPVDVKSALVGFLRGLGLEDVQIADDVDDLAAQFRSLVATRRVLVVLDNARSVEQVRPLLPGSANCLVLVTSRHGLDDLVVTEGATVVPVHTLCARTAEELLAGGLGRHRVEAEPEAIAELIELCDRLPLALRIAGARLASRPKWTVQSLVDELRDEQGRLEALSLPEAGRGVQAALAVSYRELPEGAARMFRRLGLHPGTDLDCYAAAALLDINAATARTHLRTIAWASLLHESTPDRYSRHDLVRLFTRRLVAHEQDATNTDRLFDYYLHVADTARQHLSENVRPFGRVAHPPVSFPVLSSRESAMDWLAREEANLRLLLDIGDHERVWRLALCLDAFHFQRGNRTERLTVCGIGVRAAQAAGDKHAQANFLLRMGGTLADLGRLDEAVRTCTSAVDFAAGDPQVRCAALANLGYCLLAAGDLDGAGQRMREALEITHETGDVRTRAGVLNNLANIRLAQQNTEEALRYVREALELFRTVPLTKSHVATLHTEGSALRTLGRLNEALQSYLDSLALAEELSDQYQTALCHRAIGDVLEQLGGASVAAAHWRSAMLLYRELGHSAAEELERVVNEQAAQDDHPMP
;
A
#
# COMPACT_ATOMS: atom_id res chain seq x y z
N MET A 1 59.06 17.43 14.80
CA MET A 1 58.49 17.54 16.17
C MET A 1 58.25 18.99 16.48
N ARG A 2 57.21 19.32 17.25
CA ARG A 2 56.82 20.69 17.61
C ARG A 2 56.56 20.78 19.12
N VAL A 3 56.99 21.85 19.76
CA VAL A 3 56.67 22.21 21.15
C VAL A 3 55.54 23.21 21.14
N ASN A 4 54.54 22.91 21.96
CA ASN A 4 53.26 23.58 22.04
C ASN A 4 53.14 24.21 23.43
N LEU A 5 53.17 25.55 23.54
CA LEU A 5 53.13 26.33 24.79
C LEU A 5 51.92 27.28 24.87
N LEU A 6 51.24 27.56 23.77
CA LEU A 6 50.02 28.38 23.72
C LEU A 6 48.80 27.54 24.17
N GLY A 7 48.80 27.11 25.42
CA GLY A 7 47.87 26.14 26.01
C GLY A 7 48.59 25.20 26.98
N PRO A 8 48.09 23.98 27.21
CA PRO A 8 48.84 22.94 27.90
C PRO A 8 50.17 22.64 27.20
N VAL A 9 51.23 22.41 27.97
CA VAL A 9 52.58 22.12 27.43
C VAL A 9 52.62 20.73 26.81
N GLU A 10 52.70 20.71 25.49
CA GLU A 10 52.72 19.49 24.68
C GLU A 10 53.97 19.39 23.81
N LEU A 11 54.44 18.17 23.58
CA LEU A 11 55.42 17.85 22.56
C LEU A 11 54.73 16.99 21.52
N VAL A 12 54.65 17.45 20.28
CA VAL A 12 53.92 16.77 19.19
C VAL A 12 54.90 16.22 18.16
N SER A 13 54.74 14.94 17.83
CA SER A 13 55.43 14.27 16.73
C SER A 13 54.54 14.20 15.49
N GLY A 14 55.07 13.77 14.34
CA GLY A 14 54.27 13.56 13.13
C GLY A 14 53.16 12.50 13.28
N VAL A 15 53.19 11.71 14.36
CA VAL A 15 52.24 10.62 14.66
C VAL A 15 51.32 10.98 15.84
N GLY A 16 51.45 12.18 16.43
CA GLY A 16 50.62 12.65 17.54
C GLY A 16 51.40 13.10 18.78
N PRO A 17 50.70 13.39 19.90
CA PRO A 17 51.28 13.93 21.13
C PRO A 17 52.18 12.91 21.84
N VAL A 18 53.33 13.37 22.34
CA VAL A 18 54.34 12.58 23.04
C VAL A 18 54.15 12.79 24.55
N PRO A 19 53.98 11.71 25.35
CA PRO A 19 53.71 11.84 26.78
C PRO A 19 54.91 12.39 27.55
N LEU A 20 54.82 13.65 27.98
CA LEU A 20 55.86 14.32 28.77
C LEU A 20 55.83 13.93 30.26
N GLY A 21 54.68 13.48 30.78
CA GLY A 21 54.52 13.02 32.16
C GLY A 21 54.51 14.17 33.19
N ALA A 22 55.38 14.08 34.19
CA ALA A 22 55.39 14.94 35.38
C ALA A 22 55.38 16.45 35.06
N ALA A 23 54.60 17.24 35.82
CA ALA A 23 54.46 18.69 35.63
C ALA A 23 55.81 19.44 35.61
N LYS A 24 56.75 19.03 36.47
CA LYS A 24 58.10 19.62 36.51
C LYS A 24 58.90 19.40 35.21
N ARG A 25 58.68 18.28 34.51
CA ARG A 25 59.33 18.02 33.22
C ARG A 25 58.77 18.94 32.12
N ARG A 26 57.46 19.21 32.15
CA ARG A 26 56.80 20.19 31.29
C ARG A 26 57.34 21.60 31.54
N THR A 27 57.53 21.99 32.81
CA THR A 27 58.16 23.28 33.16
C THR A 27 59.60 23.40 32.64
N VAL A 28 60.41 22.35 32.73
CA VAL A 28 61.77 22.34 32.15
C VAL A 28 61.73 22.53 30.64
N LEU A 29 60.85 21.82 29.93
CA LEU A 29 60.71 21.96 28.48
C LEU A 29 60.25 23.36 28.09
N ALA A 30 59.25 23.92 28.79
CA ALA A 30 58.74 25.26 28.54
C ALA A 30 59.84 26.33 28.75
N ALA A 31 60.61 26.24 29.83
CA ALA A 31 61.71 27.17 30.09
C ALA A 31 62.81 27.13 29.03
N LEU A 32 63.14 25.95 28.52
CA LEU A 32 64.11 25.78 27.44
C LEU A 32 63.57 26.20 26.07
N ALA A 33 62.28 25.98 25.81
CA ALA A 33 61.64 26.35 24.55
C ALA A 33 61.40 27.86 24.42
N LEU A 34 61.12 28.57 25.52
CA LEU A 34 61.03 30.04 25.53
C LEU A 34 62.39 30.73 25.30
N GLU A 35 63.48 30.06 25.66
CA GLU A 35 64.85 30.49 25.42
C GLU A 35 65.50 29.67 24.31
N LEU A 36 64.74 29.32 23.27
CA LEU A 36 65.22 28.52 22.13
C LEU A 36 66.51 29.13 21.55
N ASN A 37 67.50 28.29 21.28
CA ASN A 37 68.83 28.66 20.80
C ASN A 37 69.66 29.51 21.80
N ARG A 38 69.25 29.64 23.07
CA ARG A 38 70.01 30.29 24.15
C ARG A 38 70.30 29.33 25.30
N VAL A 39 71.45 29.52 25.97
CA VAL A 39 71.85 28.67 27.10
C VAL A 39 71.12 29.11 28.36
N VAL A 40 70.37 28.21 28.98
CA VAL A 40 69.73 28.44 30.29
C VAL A 40 70.56 27.75 31.37
N SER A 41 71.03 28.51 32.37
CA SER A 41 71.87 27.97 33.45
C SER A 41 71.12 26.94 34.31
N GLY A 42 71.86 25.98 34.88
CA GLY A 42 71.26 24.99 35.78
C GLY A 42 70.53 25.62 36.96
N ASP A 43 71.09 26.69 37.54
CA ASP A 43 70.50 27.42 38.66
C ASP A 43 69.21 28.16 38.26
N ARG A 44 69.17 28.74 37.05
CA ARG A 44 67.96 29.37 36.52
C ARG A 44 66.85 28.35 36.29
N LEU A 45 67.16 27.19 35.71
CA LEU A 45 66.17 26.12 35.55
C LEU A 45 65.66 25.60 36.90
N MET A 46 66.52 25.46 37.91
CA MET A 46 66.08 25.09 39.25
C MET A 46 65.18 26.17 39.87
N SER A 47 65.48 27.46 39.69
CA SER A 47 64.61 28.55 40.13
C SER A 47 63.24 28.47 39.48
N LEU A 48 63.17 28.26 38.16
CA LEU A 48 61.90 28.23 37.41
C LEU A 48 61.07 26.98 37.73
N VAL A 49 61.70 25.80 37.85
CA VAL A 49 60.94 24.54 38.07
C VAL A 49 60.36 24.45 39.49
N TRP A 50 60.98 25.11 40.46
CA TRP A 50 60.55 25.11 41.86
C TRP A 50 60.12 26.50 42.37
N ASP A 51 59.88 27.43 41.46
CA ASP A 51 59.41 28.80 41.73
C ASP A 51 60.20 29.52 42.85
N GLY A 52 61.52 29.36 42.84
CA GLY A 52 62.45 29.96 43.81
C GLY A 52 62.78 29.11 45.06
N ALA A 53 62.14 27.95 45.26
CA ALA A 53 62.36 27.09 46.44
C ALA A 53 62.87 25.66 46.09
N PRO A 54 64.09 25.50 45.56
CA PRO A 54 64.61 24.20 45.16
C PRO A 54 64.95 23.28 46.36
N PRO A 55 64.54 22.00 46.37
CA PRO A 55 64.88 21.04 47.43
C PRO A 55 66.37 20.64 47.39
N PRO A 56 66.93 20.06 48.47
CA PRO A 56 68.36 19.68 48.54
C PRO A 56 68.85 18.74 47.42
N ARG A 57 67.94 17.98 46.79
CA ARG A 57 68.23 17.08 45.65
C ARG A 57 67.76 17.64 44.29
N ALA A 58 67.51 18.95 44.17
CA ALA A 58 67.01 19.59 42.95
C ALA A 58 67.91 19.37 41.73
N LYS A 59 69.23 19.43 41.90
CA LYS A 59 70.21 19.21 40.82
C LYS A 59 70.09 17.81 40.21
N ALA A 60 69.94 16.78 41.05
CA ALA A 60 69.76 15.40 40.60
C ALA A 60 68.39 15.19 39.93
N ALA A 61 67.32 15.81 40.47
CA ALA A 61 65.99 15.77 39.87
C ALA A 61 65.94 16.48 38.50
N LEU A 62 66.62 17.63 38.36
CA LEU A 62 66.75 18.36 37.10
C LEU A 62 67.47 17.52 36.04
N GLN A 63 68.60 16.88 36.39
CA GLN A 63 69.31 15.96 35.49
C GLN A 63 68.42 14.80 35.03
N GLY A 64 67.59 14.26 35.92
CA GLY A 64 66.60 13.24 35.58
C GLY A 64 65.55 13.73 34.57
N HIS A 65 65.06 14.96 34.71
CA HIS A 65 64.13 15.56 33.74
C HIS A 65 64.80 15.81 32.38
N ILE A 66 66.04 16.32 32.36
CA ILE A 66 66.82 16.53 31.13
C ILE A 66 67.08 15.20 30.40
N ALA A 67 67.47 14.15 31.13
CA ALA A 67 67.72 12.83 30.54
C ALA A 67 66.46 12.24 29.89
N GLN A 68 65.28 12.46 30.48
CA GLN A 68 64.01 12.00 29.92
C GLN A 68 63.58 12.85 28.72
N LEU A 69 63.81 14.17 28.74
CA LEU A 69 63.54 15.03 27.59
C LEU A 69 64.39 14.64 26.38
N ARG A 70 65.68 14.31 26.56
CA ARG A 70 66.54 13.83 25.47
C ARG A 70 66.04 12.57 24.76
N LYS A 71 65.31 11.71 25.47
CA LYS A 71 64.76 10.47 24.89
C LYS A 71 63.54 10.72 24.01
N VAL A 72 62.82 11.82 24.25
CA VAL A 72 61.54 12.10 23.59
C VAL A 72 61.64 13.21 22.54
N LEU A 73 62.70 14.03 22.59
CA LEU A 73 62.99 15.04 21.58
C LEU A 73 63.51 14.37 20.29
N GLY A 74 63.01 14.82 19.15
CA GLY A 74 63.31 14.27 17.82
C GLY A 74 64.30 15.13 17.04
N PRO A 75 64.62 14.77 15.79
CA PRO A 75 65.76 15.34 15.05
C PRO A 75 65.72 16.85 14.82
N ASN A 76 64.55 17.50 14.93
CA ASN A 76 64.39 18.95 14.70
C ASN A 76 64.55 19.79 15.98
N LEU A 77 64.71 19.16 17.15
CA LEU A 77 64.89 19.80 18.44
C LEU A 77 65.95 19.04 19.25
N GLU A 78 67.14 19.59 19.39
CA GLU A 78 68.26 18.93 20.07
C GLU A 78 68.57 19.59 21.42
N LEU A 79 68.74 18.79 22.48
CA LEU A 79 69.02 19.27 23.84
C LEU A 79 70.47 19.01 24.25
N VAL A 80 71.30 20.04 24.08
CA VAL A 80 72.75 20.00 24.30
C VAL A 80 73.08 20.49 25.73
N THR A 81 74.02 19.81 26.41
CA THR A 81 74.62 20.35 27.64
C THR A 81 75.73 21.30 27.25
N ARG A 82 75.59 22.59 27.60
CA ARG A 82 76.58 23.63 27.33
C ARG A 82 76.75 24.46 28.60
N ALA A 83 77.95 24.43 29.18
CA ALA A 83 78.24 25.12 30.43
C ALA A 83 77.86 26.62 30.32
N PRO A 84 77.18 27.21 31.34
CA PRO A 84 76.86 26.67 32.66
C PRO A 84 75.50 25.92 32.79
N GLY A 85 74.89 25.45 31.69
CA GLY A 85 73.60 24.75 31.76
C GLY A 85 73.21 23.95 30.52
N TYR A 86 72.02 24.21 30.00
CA TYR A 86 71.42 23.43 28.89
C TYR A 86 70.91 24.36 27.80
N LEU A 87 70.98 23.88 26.55
CA LEU A 87 70.62 24.61 25.35
C LEU A 87 69.68 23.72 24.52
N LEU A 88 68.48 24.21 24.21
CA LEU A 88 67.60 23.59 23.23
C LEU A 88 67.81 24.26 21.88
N THR A 89 68.30 23.52 20.89
CA THR A 89 68.53 24.00 19.52
C THR A 89 67.45 23.51 18.58
N GLY A 90 66.96 24.38 17.70
CA GLY A 90 65.98 24.05 16.68
C GLY A 90 65.49 25.25 15.90
N ASP A 91 64.64 24.99 14.92
CA ASP A 91 63.98 26.03 14.12
C ASP A 91 62.93 26.78 14.96
N ARG A 92 62.76 28.08 14.72
CA ARG A 92 61.76 28.89 15.43
C ARG A 92 60.34 28.36 15.24
N SER A 93 60.01 27.89 14.04
CA SER A 93 58.70 27.30 13.72
C SER A 93 58.40 26.02 14.52
N ALA A 94 59.42 25.40 15.12
CA ALA A 94 59.25 24.22 15.97
C ALA A 94 58.65 24.56 17.34
N VAL A 95 58.52 25.83 17.72
CA VAL A 95 57.83 26.27 18.95
C VAL A 95 56.65 27.17 18.56
N ASP A 96 55.44 26.81 19.00
CA ASP A 96 54.22 27.52 18.59
C ASP A 96 54.17 29.00 18.98
N VAL A 97 54.83 29.41 20.05
CA VAL A 97 54.98 30.82 20.45
C VAL A 97 55.70 31.63 19.39
N PHE A 98 56.85 31.17 18.89
CA PHE A 98 57.59 31.88 17.84
C PHE A 98 56.88 31.78 16.49
N ALA A 99 56.27 30.63 16.19
CA ALA A 99 55.44 30.51 15.00
C ALA A 99 54.27 31.51 15.02
N PHE A 100 53.63 31.72 16.17
CA PHE A 100 52.57 32.71 16.33
C PHE A 100 53.10 34.13 16.13
N GLU A 101 54.20 34.50 16.76
CA GLU A 101 54.84 35.81 16.60
C GLU A 101 55.22 36.10 15.14
N ASP A 102 55.85 35.12 14.48
CA ASP A 102 56.36 35.26 13.12
C ASP A 102 55.19 35.38 12.11
N VAL A 103 54.10 34.62 12.29
CA VAL A 103 52.89 34.70 11.43
C VAL A 103 52.13 36.00 11.66
N VAL A 104 51.95 36.45 12.91
CA VAL A 104 51.28 37.75 13.18
C VAL A 104 52.07 38.91 12.57
N ALA A 105 53.41 38.86 12.67
CA ALA A 105 54.26 39.87 12.07
C ALA A 105 54.24 39.83 10.53
N ALA A 106 54.12 38.65 9.91
CA ALA A 106 53.93 38.52 8.46
C ALA A 106 52.58 39.12 8.03
N ALA A 107 51.50 38.71 8.68
CA ALA A 107 50.15 39.18 8.35
C ALA A 107 49.97 40.69 8.55
N THR A 108 50.68 41.30 9.50
CA THR A 108 50.66 42.76 9.68
C THR A 108 51.30 43.51 8.50
N ARG A 109 52.28 42.90 7.82
CA ARG A 109 52.94 43.48 6.64
C ARG A 109 52.23 43.17 5.33
N GLU A 110 51.31 42.21 5.34
CA GLU A 110 50.56 41.79 4.16
C GLU A 110 49.54 42.87 3.75
N GLU A 111 49.61 43.29 2.49
CA GLU A 111 48.76 44.33 1.90
C GLU A 111 47.40 43.76 1.47
N ARG A 112 47.37 42.47 1.10
CA ARG A 112 46.15 41.77 0.70
C ARG A 112 45.36 41.33 1.92
N ASP A 113 44.18 41.93 2.09
CA ASP A 113 43.32 41.65 3.24
C ASP A 113 42.90 40.16 3.32
N GLU A 114 42.74 39.46 2.20
CA GLU A 114 42.38 38.03 2.17
C GLU A 114 43.48 37.14 2.72
N GLU A 115 44.71 37.30 2.21
CA GLU A 115 45.88 36.52 2.62
C GLU A 115 46.22 36.80 4.10
N ALA A 116 46.15 38.06 4.52
CA ALA A 116 46.34 38.43 5.91
C ALA A 116 45.29 37.81 6.86
N VAL A 117 44.02 37.69 6.44
CA VAL A 117 42.98 37.02 7.24
C VAL A 117 43.25 35.52 7.35
N GLU A 118 43.71 34.86 6.29
CA GLU A 118 44.09 33.45 6.32
C GLU A 118 45.25 33.20 7.29
N GLU A 119 46.30 34.02 7.22
CA GLU A 119 47.46 33.96 8.10
C GLU A 119 47.09 34.20 9.57
N LEU A 120 46.31 35.26 9.86
CA LEU A 120 45.84 35.56 11.23
C LEU A 120 44.93 34.45 11.78
N THR A 121 44.09 33.85 10.93
CA THR A 121 43.26 32.70 11.32
C THR A 121 44.13 31.50 11.68
N ALA A 122 45.17 31.21 10.90
CA ALA A 122 46.12 30.13 11.19
C ALA A 122 46.90 30.40 12.49
N ALA A 123 47.31 31.65 12.72
CA ALA A 123 48.01 32.07 13.94
C ALA A 123 47.13 31.91 15.19
N LEU A 124 45.89 32.40 15.16
CA LEU A 124 44.97 32.32 16.30
C LEU A 124 44.60 30.87 16.64
N LYS A 125 44.54 29.96 15.67
CA LYS A 125 44.34 28.51 15.88
C LYS A 125 45.48 27.83 16.64
N LEU A 126 46.65 28.46 16.78
CA LEU A 126 47.75 27.92 17.60
C LEU A 126 47.43 27.95 19.10
N TRP A 127 46.51 28.83 19.52
CA TRP A 127 46.05 28.95 20.90
C TRP A 127 45.04 27.85 21.24
N ARG A 128 45.38 27.01 22.22
CA ARG A 128 44.56 25.89 22.75
C ARG A 128 44.06 26.16 24.18
N GLY A 129 44.28 27.36 24.70
CA GLY A 129 43.97 27.77 26.07
C GLY A 129 44.93 28.85 26.57
N PRO A 130 44.91 29.16 27.88
CA PRO A 130 45.86 30.08 28.49
C PRO A 130 47.31 29.66 28.25
N PHE A 131 48.22 30.62 28.10
CA PHE A 131 49.65 30.35 27.97
C PHE A 131 50.15 29.53 29.16
N LEU A 132 50.83 28.41 28.88
CA LEU A 132 51.32 27.46 29.89
C LEU A 132 50.26 26.98 30.90
N ALA A 133 49.04 26.67 30.43
CA ALA A 133 47.87 26.35 31.26
C ALA A 133 48.10 25.28 32.35
N ASP A 134 49.08 24.38 32.17
CA ASP A 134 49.37 23.25 33.06
C ASP A 134 50.71 23.36 33.81
N VAL A 135 51.35 24.53 33.77
CA VAL A 135 52.60 24.86 34.48
C VAL A 135 52.32 25.80 35.64
N ARG A 136 52.75 25.41 36.85
CA ARG A 136 52.49 26.18 38.09
C ARG A 136 53.57 27.22 38.43
N SER A 137 54.54 27.47 37.55
CA SER A 137 55.66 28.39 37.80
C SER A 137 55.30 29.81 37.39
N ALA A 138 54.94 30.67 38.35
CA ALA A 138 54.64 32.08 38.10
C ALA A 138 55.86 32.83 37.52
N GLN A 139 57.07 32.55 38.03
CA GLN A 139 58.32 33.12 37.50
C GLN A 139 58.60 32.83 36.01
N LEU A 140 57.93 31.83 35.44
CA LEU A 140 58.05 31.46 34.03
C LEU A 140 56.92 32.05 33.19
N ALA A 141 55.69 32.02 33.70
CA ALA A 141 54.50 32.45 32.98
C ALA A 141 54.37 33.98 32.92
N ASP A 142 54.53 34.67 34.05
CA ASP A 142 54.16 36.09 34.20
C ASP A 142 54.88 37.04 33.23
N PRO A 143 56.22 36.92 32.99
CA PRO A 143 56.92 37.87 32.11
C PRO A 143 56.50 37.78 30.63
N VAL A 144 55.96 36.63 30.22
CA VAL A 144 55.67 36.33 28.81
C VAL A 144 54.17 36.37 28.53
N SER A 145 53.33 35.97 29.49
CA SER A 145 51.86 35.91 29.32
C SER A 145 51.30 37.25 28.89
N ALA A 146 51.57 38.32 29.63
CA ALA A 146 51.01 39.65 29.33
C ALA A 146 51.36 40.13 27.91
N ARG A 147 52.59 39.85 27.43
CA ARG A 147 53.02 40.22 26.09
C ARG A 147 52.33 39.38 25.00
N LEU A 148 52.16 38.07 25.22
CA LEU A 148 51.52 37.19 24.25
C LEU A 148 50.01 37.39 24.20
N ASP A 149 49.38 37.63 25.34
CA ASP A 149 47.96 37.97 25.43
C ASP A 149 47.69 39.29 24.72
N GLU A 150 48.55 40.30 24.89
CA GLU A 150 48.47 41.56 24.14
C GLU A 150 48.58 41.33 22.63
N LEU A 151 49.58 40.57 22.19
CA LEU A 151 49.80 40.25 20.77
C LEU A 151 48.61 39.48 20.17
N ARG A 152 47.99 38.58 20.94
CA ARG A 152 46.76 37.87 20.55
C ARG A 152 45.59 38.83 20.35
N LEU A 153 45.39 39.77 21.26
CA LEU A 153 44.33 40.76 21.12
C LEU A 153 44.58 41.69 19.92
N THR A 154 45.83 42.09 19.67
CA THR A 154 46.18 42.84 18.46
C THR A 154 45.87 42.05 17.19
N ALA A 155 46.20 40.75 17.14
CA ALA A 155 45.89 39.89 16.00
C ALA A 155 44.38 39.74 15.75
N VAL A 156 43.57 39.61 16.81
CA VAL A 156 42.10 39.59 16.71
C VAL A 156 41.57 40.93 16.18
N GLN A 157 42.13 42.06 16.66
CA GLN A 157 41.73 43.39 16.19
C GLN A 157 42.08 43.64 14.73
N ASP A 158 43.25 43.20 14.26
CA ASP A 158 43.66 43.35 12.87
C ASP A 158 42.79 42.48 11.95
N MET A 159 42.61 41.20 12.30
CA MET A 159 41.76 40.27 11.55
C MET A 159 40.34 40.81 11.40
N ALA A 160 39.75 41.34 12.48
CA ALA A 160 38.44 41.98 12.43
C ALA A 160 38.40 43.22 11.52
N GLY A 161 39.43 44.07 11.57
CA GLY A 161 39.52 45.24 10.70
C GLY A 161 39.56 44.86 9.21
N ARG A 162 40.32 43.80 8.87
CA ARG A 162 40.43 43.26 7.51
C ARG A 162 39.14 42.61 7.04
N LEU A 163 38.51 41.77 7.88
CA LEU A 163 37.21 41.16 7.59
C LEU A 163 36.11 42.20 7.34
N LEU A 164 36.15 43.33 8.05
CA LEU A 164 35.23 44.43 7.80
C LEU A 164 35.46 45.05 6.42
N ARG A 165 36.71 45.28 5.98
CA ARG A 165 37.02 45.79 4.63
C ARG A 165 36.63 44.83 3.51
N LEU A 166 36.71 43.52 3.76
CA LEU A 166 36.27 42.46 2.84
C LEU A 166 34.75 42.23 2.81
N GLU A 167 33.95 43.05 3.47
CA GLU A 167 32.50 42.88 3.63
C GLU A 167 32.09 41.55 4.32
N ARG A 168 33.01 40.88 5.01
CA ARG A 168 32.81 39.62 5.75
C ARG A 168 32.52 39.87 7.23
N ALA A 169 31.62 40.82 7.51
CA ALA A 169 31.34 41.28 8.87
C ALA A 169 30.79 40.18 9.80
N GLY A 170 30.07 39.19 9.25
CA GLY A 170 29.55 38.05 10.03
C GLY A 170 30.64 37.20 10.69
N GLU A 171 31.77 36.99 10.00
CA GLU A 171 32.92 36.26 10.54
C GLU A 171 33.64 37.05 11.64
N ALA A 172 33.68 38.39 11.51
CA ALA A 172 34.25 39.26 12.54
C ALA A 172 33.44 39.22 13.85
N VAL A 173 32.10 39.14 13.78
CA VAL A 173 31.24 39.08 14.97
C VAL A 173 31.56 37.85 15.84
N ALA A 174 31.74 36.68 15.23
CA ALA A 174 32.01 35.45 15.97
C ALA A 174 33.34 35.51 16.74
N GLY A 175 34.41 36.02 16.11
CA GLY A 175 35.73 36.14 16.75
C GLY A 175 35.82 37.28 17.79
N LEU A 176 35.10 38.38 17.59
CA LEU A 176 35.17 39.55 18.48
C LEU A 176 34.36 39.40 19.76
N ARG A 177 33.24 38.67 19.75
CA ARG A 177 32.40 38.48 20.96
C ARG A 177 33.19 37.93 22.13
N GLN A 178 33.90 36.82 21.90
CA GLN A 178 34.74 36.21 22.94
C GLN A 178 35.79 37.19 23.47
N ALA A 179 36.45 37.94 22.60
CA ALA A 179 37.48 38.91 23.01
C ALA A 179 36.89 40.11 23.79
N VAL A 180 35.67 40.54 23.47
CA VAL A 180 34.95 41.61 24.20
C VAL A 180 34.44 41.10 25.55
N ASP A 181 33.98 39.86 25.64
CA ASP A 181 33.55 39.27 26.92
C ASP A 181 34.73 39.12 27.89
N GLU A 182 35.91 38.73 27.38
CA GLU A 182 37.15 38.60 28.16
C GLU A 182 37.78 39.97 28.50
N HIS A 183 37.65 40.96 27.62
CA HIS A 183 38.24 42.30 27.79
C HIS A 183 37.24 43.44 27.51
N PRO A 184 36.20 43.59 28.33
CA PRO A 184 35.07 44.48 28.05
C PRO A 184 35.42 45.98 28.10
N LEU A 185 36.51 46.34 28.79
CA LEU A 185 36.99 47.73 28.89
C LEU A 185 37.90 48.13 27.72
N ARG A 186 38.24 47.22 26.80
CA ARG A 186 39.09 47.53 25.64
C ARG A 186 38.26 48.10 24.50
N GLU A 187 38.16 49.43 24.49
CA GLU A 187 37.40 50.20 23.51
C GLU A 187 37.63 49.82 22.03
N PRO A 188 38.86 49.53 21.55
CA PRO A 188 39.08 49.17 20.15
C PRO A 188 38.44 47.85 19.71
N LEU A 189 38.26 46.90 20.63
CA LEU A 189 37.55 45.63 20.38
C LEU A 189 36.04 45.87 20.30
N VAL A 190 35.52 46.64 21.25
CA VAL A 190 34.11 47.03 21.30
C VAL A 190 33.72 47.82 20.06
N ALA A 191 34.55 48.79 19.64
CA ALA A 191 34.31 49.60 18.45
C ALA A 191 34.23 48.74 17.17
N ARG A 192 35.11 47.76 16.99
CA ARG A 192 35.08 46.82 15.85
C ARG A 192 33.86 45.89 15.90
N LEU A 193 33.46 45.44 17.09
CA LEU A 193 32.27 44.61 17.26
C LEU A 193 30.99 45.41 16.94
N MET A 194 30.91 46.66 17.38
CA MET A 194 29.81 47.57 17.02
C MET A 194 29.70 47.76 15.51
N LEU A 195 30.81 48.01 14.82
CA LEU A 195 30.83 48.17 13.36
C LEU A 195 30.45 46.86 12.64
N ALA A 196 30.90 45.71 13.15
CA ALA A 196 30.53 44.40 12.61
C ALA A 196 29.04 44.11 12.79
N LEU A 197 28.49 44.33 13.99
CA LEU A 197 27.07 44.18 14.28
C LEU A 197 26.22 45.08 13.36
N HIS A 198 26.60 46.36 13.21
CA HIS A 198 25.93 47.28 12.30
C HIS A 198 25.95 46.80 10.84
N ARG A 199 27.11 46.37 10.31
CA ARG A 199 27.22 45.85 8.93
C ARG A 199 26.47 44.55 8.69
N THR A 200 26.18 43.79 9.76
CA THR A 200 25.32 42.60 9.70
C THR A 200 23.83 42.91 9.92
N GLY A 201 23.43 44.19 9.96
CA GLY A 201 22.03 44.60 10.15
C GLY A 201 21.55 44.58 11.61
N ARG A 202 22.46 44.44 12.58
CA ARG A 202 22.17 44.37 14.03
C ARG A 202 22.45 45.72 14.71
N GLN A 203 21.80 46.77 14.22
CA GLN A 203 22.02 48.15 14.70
C GLN A 203 21.65 48.33 16.19
N ALA A 204 20.54 47.73 16.63
CA ALA A 204 20.10 47.80 18.02
C ALA A 204 21.16 47.23 18.97
N ASP A 205 21.69 46.04 18.66
CA ASP A 205 22.75 45.39 19.44
C ASP A 205 24.05 46.21 19.47
N ALA A 206 24.39 46.90 18.37
CA ALA A 206 25.54 47.80 18.33
C ALA A 206 25.36 49.02 19.26
N ILE A 207 24.15 49.60 19.29
CA ILE A 207 23.81 50.73 20.17
C ILE A 207 23.76 50.28 21.64
N GLU A 208 23.18 49.12 21.91
CA GLU A 208 23.14 48.54 23.26
C GLU A 208 24.55 48.26 23.78
N LEU A 209 25.42 47.69 22.95
CA LEU A 209 26.82 47.44 23.27
C LEU A 209 27.58 48.73 23.63
N PHE A 210 27.33 49.83 22.91
CA PHE A 210 27.88 51.15 23.25
C PHE A 210 27.42 51.63 24.63
N HIS A 211 26.11 51.57 24.89
CA HIS A 211 25.57 52.03 26.17
C HIS A 211 26.07 51.20 27.34
N HIS A 212 26.12 49.88 27.18
CA HIS A 212 26.66 48.98 28.20
C HIS A 212 28.14 49.28 28.49
N THR A 213 28.95 49.42 27.44
CA THR A 213 30.38 49.72 27.58
C THR A 213 30.61 51.11 28.21
N ARG A 214 29.83 52.12 27.81
CA ARG A 214 29.90 53.48 28.40
C ARG A 214 29.62 53.44 29.91
N THR A 215 28.57 52.75 30.33
CA THR A 215 28.23 52.60 31.75
C THR A 215 29.37 51.92 32.51
N ARG A 216 29.95 50.85 31.95
CA ARG A 216 31.09 50.16 32.58
C ARG A 216 32.36 51.01 32.66
N LEU A 217 32.69 51.79 31.64
CA LEU A 217 33.83 52.71 31.68
C LEU A 217 33.65 53.81 32.73
N ALA A 218 32.42 54.32 32.87
CA ALA A 218 32.09 55.29 33.90
C ALA A 218 32.16 54.68 35.32
N ASP A 219 31.63 53.47 35.51
CA ASP A 219 31.55 52.80 36.80
C ASP A 219 32.91 52.25 37.28
N GLU A 220 33.69 51.63 36.38
CA GLU A 220 34.95 50.93 36.72
C GLU A 220 36.19 51.85 36.64
N LEU A 221 36.21 52.81 35.71
CA LEU A 221 37.39 53.65 35.45
C LEU A 221 37.13 55.16 35.64
N GLY A 222 35.88 55.61 35.77
CA GLY A 222 35.53 57.02 35.92
C GLY A 222 35.79 57.86 34.66
N VAL A 223 35.84 57.23 33.48
CA VAL A 223 36.16 57.89 32.20
C VAL A 223 35.02 57.76 31.20
N ASP A 224 34.88 58.77 30.34
CA ASP A 224 33.98 58.71 29.18
C ASP A 224 34.60 57.89 28.02
N PRO A 225 33.78 57.36 27.10
CA PRO A 225 34.26 56.67 25.90
C PRO A 225 35.29 57.49 25.10
N GLY A 226 36.39 56.87 24.76
CA GLY A 226 37.43 57.36 23.88
C GLY A 226 36.97 57.61 22.44
N PRO A 227 37.85 58.21 21.61
CA PRO A 227 37.50 58.68 20.27
C PRO A 227 37.11 57.55 19.31
N GLU A 228 37.73 56.37 19.39
CA GLU A 228 37.43 55.24 18.50
C GLU A 228 36.02 54.68 18.72
N LEU A 229 35.62 54.51 19.99
CA LEU A 229 34.30 54.00 20.35
C LEU A 229 33.20 55.02 20.03
N ARG A 230 33.46 56.31 20.22
CA ARG A 230 32.55 57.39 19.80
C ARG A 230 32.40 57.47 18.28
N ALA A 231 33.49 57.33 17.52
CA ALA A 231 33.45 57.34 16.07
C ALA A 231 32.66 56.15 15.51
N ALA A 232 32.82 54.95 16.09
CA ALA A 232 32.01 53.79 15.76
C ALA A 232 30.52 54.05 16.03
N ASN A 233 30.16 54.55 17.22
CA ASN A 233 28.77 54.89 17.55
C ASN A 233 28.18 55.93 16.59
N GLN A 234 28.95 56.96 16.23
CA GLN A 234 28.51 57.97 15.27
C GLN A 234 28.26 57.36 13.89
N SER A 235 29.17 56.49 13.40
CA SER A 235 28.99 55.76 12.15
C SER A 235 27.71 54.92 12.15
N VAL A 236 27.40 54.24 13.26
CA VAL A 236 26.17 53.43 13.43
C VAL A 236 24.91 54.30 13.43
N LEU A 237 24.97 55.53 13.94
CA LEU A 237 23.82 56.45 14.03
C LEU A 237 23.56 57.24 12.74
N THR A 238 24.59 57.55 11.95
CA THR A 238 24.46 58.38 10.73
C THR A 238 24.12 57.60 9.47
N ASP A 239 24.40 56.30 9.45
CA ASP A 239 24.19 55.43 8.30
C ASP A 239 22.69 55.05 8.21
N ARG A 240 21.94 55.68 7.29
CA ARG A 240 20.52 55.38 7.06
C ARG A 240 20.41 53.98 6.42
N PRO A 241 19.45 53.14 6.84
CA PRO A 241 19.37 51.77 6.36
C PRO A 241 19.14 51.74 4.84
N SER A 242 20.16 51.37 4.07
CA SER A 242 19.93 50.69 2.81
C SER A 242 19.12 49.45 3.15
N SER A 243 18.00 49.28 2.46
CA SER A 243 17.05 48.15 2.57
C SER A 243 17.75 46.87 3.04
N PRO A 244 17.27 46.20 4.10
CA PRO A 244 17.96 45.05 4.65
C PRO A 244 18.19 44.02 3.55
N LYS A 245 19.45 43.87 3.12
CA LYS A 245 19.88 42.62 2.49
C LYS A 245 19.54 41.54 3.53
N PRO A 246 18.77 40.51 3.16
CA PRO A 246 18.32 39.52 4.12
C PRO A 246 19.54 39.00 4.87
N LEU A 247 19.49 39.11 6.21
CA LEU A 247 20.33 38.32 7.09
C LEU A 247 20.30 36.90 6.53
N VAL A 248 21.43 36.40 6.05
CA VAL A 248 21.66 34.95 6.05
C VAL A 248 21.79 34.60 7.52
N ARG A 249 20.65 34.58 8.22
CA ARG A 249 20.46 33.60 9.28
C ARG A 249 20.82 32.30 8.57
N ASN A 250 21.81 31.57 9.08
CA ASN A 250 21.95 30.17 8.75
C ASN A 250 20.67 29.50 9.27
N HIS A 251 19.56 29.67 8.55
CA HIS A 251 18.34 28.93 8.74
C HIS A 251 18.75 27.50 8.43
N ILE A 252 18.98 26.72 9.48
CA ILE A 252 19.09 25.28 9.35
C ILE A 252 17.73 24.88 8.78
N ALA A 253 17.72 24.56 7.49
CA ALA A 253 16.53 24.04 6.84
C ALA A 253 16.06 22.83 7.66
N PRO A 254 14.81 22.80 8.14
CA PRO A 254 14.33 21.69 8.95
C PRO A 254 14.47 20.39 8.14
N ALA A 255 15.03 19.34 8.74
CA ALA A 255 15.13 18.02 8.15
C ALA A 255 14.37 17.03 9.04
N GLN A 256 13.05 17.17 9.08
CA GLN A 256 12.19 16.47 10.04
C GLN A 256 11.70 15.10 9.56
N LEU A 257 12.02 14.70 8.31
CA LEU A 257 11.58 13.42 7.78
C LEU A 257 12.07 12.25 8.66
N PRO A 258 11.16 11.40 9.18
CA PRO A 258 11.53 10.18 9.85
C PRO A 258 12.39 9.28 8.97
N ARG A 259 13.12 8.36 9.60
CA ARG A 259 13.95 7.40 8.89
C ARG A 259 13.11 6.56 7.92
N GLU A 260 13.63 6.34 6.71
CA GLU A 260 13.03 5.38 5.78
C GLU A 260 12.92 3.98 6.39
N HIS A 261 11.81 3.31 6.06
CA HIS A 261 11.62 1.92 6.40
C HIS A 261 12.60 1.04 5.60
N ARG A 262 13.48 0.31 6.29
CA ARG A 262 14.34 -0.70 5.65
C ARG A 262 13.48 -1.81 5.04
N GLY A 263 13.84 -2.28 3.85
CA GLY A 263 13.13 -3.35 3.15
C GLY A 263 11.86 -2.90 2.41
N PHE A 264 11.78 -1.63 2.01
CA PHE A 264 10.74 -1.17 1.08
C PHE A 264 10.89 -1.85 -0.29
N VAL A 265 9.81 -2.38 -0.84
CA VAL A 265 9.79 -3.10 -2.13
C VAL A 265 8.60 -2.67 -3.00
N GLY A 266 8.80 -2.71 -4.32
CA GLY A 266 7.79 -2.37 -5.32
C GLY A 266 7.32 -0.91 -5.28
N ARG A 267 6.04 -0.71 -5.61
CA ARG A 267 5.36 0.60 -5.69
C ARG A 267 5.85 1.56 -6.77
N HIS A 268 6.33 1.02 -7.89
CA HIS A 268 6.86 1.83 -8.99
C HIS A 268 5.77 2.69 -9.64
N ASP A 269 4.57 2.16 -9.80
CA ASP A 269 3.45 2.87 -10.44
C ASP A 269 2.95 4.01 -9.56
N GLU A 270 2.80 3.78 -8.26
CA GLU A 270 2.40 4.84 -7.32
C GLU A 270 3.47 5.92 -7.20
N ILE A 271 4.76 5.54 -7.18
CA ILE A 271 5.88 6.48 -7.19
C ILE A 271 5.91 7.28 -8.50
N ALA A 272 5.71 6.64 -9.65
CA ALA A 272 5.67 7.31 -10.94
C ALA A 272 4.49 8.28 -11.04
N ASN A 273 3.32 7.90 -10.50
CA ASN A 273 2.15 8.78 -10.43
C ASN A 273 2.43 10.02 -9.57
N LEU A 274 3.08 9.85 -8.40
CA LEU A 274 3.51 10.96 -7.56
C LEU A 274 4.55 11.85 -8.26
N ASP A 275 5.51 11.26 -8.98
CA ASP A 275 6.50 12.02 -9.75
C ASP A 275 5.79 12.84 -10.84
N GLU A 276 4.96 12.21 -11.68
CA GLU A 276 4.24 12.84 -12.79
C GLU A 276 3.33 14.00 -12.33
N HIS A 277 2.56 13.80 -11.26
CA HIS A 277 1.53 14.77 -10.86
C HIS A 277 2.01 15.79 -9.84
N LEU A 278 3.11 15.54 -9.11
CA LEU A 278 3.52 16.42 -8.01
C LEU A 278 4.87 17.11 -8.24
N THR A 279 5.72 16.65 -9.16
CA THR A 279 7.06 17.27 -9.35
C THR A 279 7.13 18.35 -10.44
N ASP A 280 6.19 18.35 -11.39
CA ASP A 280 6.15 19.31 -12.51
C ASP A 280 5.19 20.51 -12.30
N HIS A 281 4.45 20.55 -11.18
CA HIS A 281 3.43 21.57 -10.93
C HIS A 281 3.76 22.51 -9.75
N ASP A 282 3.60 23.81 -10.01
CA ASP A 282 3.57 24.88 -9.03
C ASP A 282 2.33 24.69 -8.11
N SER A 283 2.55 24.29 -6.85
CA SER A 283 1.57 23.90 -5.81
C SER A 283 0.91 22.54 -6.02
N ALA A 284 1.51 21.48 -5.50
CA ALA A 284 0.95 20.13 -5.59
C ALA A 284 0.63 19.55 -4.19
N ILE A 285 -0.63 19.16 -3.98
CA ILE A 285 -1.08 18.40 -2.80
C ILE A 285 -1.32 16.97 -3.24
N GLY A 286 -0.49 16.03 -2.78
CA GLY A 286 -0.68 14.60 -2.98
C GLY A 286 -1.43 13.98 -1.81
N LEU A 287 -2.45 13.16 -2.09
CA LEU A 287 -3.24 12.46 -1.08
C LEU A 287 -3.15 10.94 -1.30
N LEU A 288 -2.40 10.26 -0.42
CA LEU A 288 -2.27 8.81 -0.39
C LEU A 288 -3.41 8.17 0.41
N ILE A 289 -4.27 7.40 -0.26
CA ILE A 289 -5.45 6.74 0.35
C ILE A 289 -5.33 5.23 0.24
N GLY A 290 -5.80 4.50 1.25
CA GLY A 290 -5.86 3.05 1.18
C GLY A 290 -6.07 2.37 2.53
N PRO A 291 -6.17 1.03 2.55
CA PRO A 291 -6.50 0.28 3.76
C PRO A 291 -5.44 0.37 4.86
N PRO A 292 -5.80 0.04 6.12
CA PRO A 292 -4.84 -0.05 7.20
C PRO A 292 -3.74 -1.09 6.89
N GLY A 293 -2.49 -0.77 7.22
CA GLY A 293 -1.35 -1.70 7.03
C GLY A 293 -0.84 -1.85 5.58
N VAL A 294 -1.42 -1.14 4.61
CA VAL A 294 -1.03 -1.20 3.18
C VAL A 294 0.32 -0.53 2.86
N GLY A 295 0.85 0.26 3.80
CA GLY A 295 2.18 0.89 3.70
C GLY A 295 2.20 2.35 3.23
N LYS A 296 1.09 3.10 3.32
CA LYS A 296 1.00 4.53 2.94
C LYS A 296 2.13 5.38 3.53
N THR A 297 2.35 5.32 4.85
CA THR A 297 3.44 6.04 5.52
C THR A 297 4.81 5.66 4.98
N ALA A 298 5.04 4.37 4.70
CA ALA A 298 6.32 3.92 4.14
C ALA A 298 6.53 4.44 2.71
N LEU A 299 5.48 4.45 1.88
CA LEU A 299 5.49 5.03 0.54
C LEU A 299 5.72 6.55 0.58
N ALA A 300 5.00 7.26 1.45
CA ALA A 300 5.14 8.69 1.64
C ALA A 300 6.57 9.08 2.02
N LEU A 301 7.15 8.41 3.02
CA LEU A 301 8.52 8.67 3.44
C LEU A 301 9.53 8.32 2.36
N ARG A 302 9.35 7.19 1.66
CA ARG A 302 10.25 6.77 0.57
C ARG A 302 10.28 7.81 -0.55
N TRP A 303 9.11 8.30 -0.95
CA TRP A 303 8.99 9.32 -1.97
C TRP A 303 9.53 10.68 -1.47
N ALA A 304 9.17 11.08 -0.25
CA ALA A 304 9.63 12.33 0.37
C ALA A 304 11.17 12.42 0.44
N HIS A 305 11.85 11.34 0.87
CA HIS A 305 13.32 11.30 0.89
C HIS A 305 13.92 11.36 -0.51
N ARG A 306 13.25 10.81 -1.54
CA ARG A 306 13.70 10.87 -2.93
C ARG A 306 13.65 12.30 -3.49
N VAL A 307 12.59 13.05 -3.20
CA VAL A 307 12.39 14.42 -3.72
C VAL A 307 12.96 15.51 -2.79
N ALA A 308 13.41 15.16 -1.58
CA ALA A 308 13.93 16.07 -0.56
C ALA A 308 14.97 17.07 -1.09
N GLY A 309 15.82 16.66 -2.05
CA GLY A 309 16.83 17.54 -2.66
C GLY A 309 16.26 18.72 -3.46
N GLY A 310 14.99 18.66 -3.88
CA GLY A 310 14.27 19.75 -4.55
C GLY A 310 13.75 20.83 -3.61
N PHE A 311 13.77 20.58 -2.29
CA PHE A 311 13.22 21.46 -1.25
C PHE A 311 14.33 21.93 -0.28
N PRO A 312 15.21 22.84 -0.74
CA PRO A 312 16.38 23.26 0.03
C PRO A 312 16.03 24.07 1.29
N ASP A 313 14.82 24.64 1.36
CA ASP A 313 14.38 25.45 2.50
C ASP A 313 13.78 24.61 3.64
N GLY A 314 13.62 23.30 3.43
CA GLY A 314 13.34 22.33 4.49
C GLY A 314 12.29 21.27 4.15
N GLN A 315 12.22 20.27 5.01
CA GLN A 315 11.20 19.23 5.04
C GLN A 315 10.58 19.18 6.45
N LEU A 316 9.25 19.33 6.50
CA LEU A 316 8.44 19.27 7.70
C LEU A 316 7.66 17.95 7.72
N PHE A 317 7.57 17.33 8.90
CA PHE A 317 6.82 16.10 9.09
C PHE A 317 5.99 16.18 10.37
N VAL A 318 4.74 15.75 10.29
CA VAL A 318 3.90 15.50 11.46
C VAL A 318 3.07 14.24 11.26
N ASP A 319 3.06 13.37 12.26
CA ASP A 319 2.09 12.29 12.38
C ASP A 319 0.88 12.85 13.13
N LEU A 320 -0.24 13.02 12.43
CA LEU A 320 -1.47 13.59 12.97
C LEU A 320 -2.21 12.63 13.91
N ARG A 321 -1.77 11.37 14.01
CA ARG A 321 -2.33 10.34 14.91
C ARG A 321 -3.85 10.21 14.77
N GLY A 322 -4.38 10.44 13.57
CA GLY A 322 -5.80 10.46 13.30
C GLY A 322 -6.48 9.10 13.48
N PHE A 323 -5.70 8.03 13.50
CA PHE A 323 -6.18 6.65 13.62
C PHE A 323 -5.36 5.82 14.62
N ASP A 324 -4.93 6.45 15.71
CA ASP A 324 -4.26 5.80 16.84
C ASP A 324 -5.27 5.56 17.98
N GLU A 325 -4.86 4.82 19.03
CA GLU A 325 -5.70 4.67 20.22
C GLU A 325 -5.76 5.93 21.09
N ALA A 326 -4.73 6.79 20.98
CA ALA A 326 -4.66 8.08 21.67
C ALA A 326 -5.35 9.17 20.84
N ASP A 327 -5.68 10.29 21.50
CA ASP A 327 -6.28 11.43 20.83
C ASP A 327 -5.39 11.95 19.67
N PRO A 328 -5.99 12.35 18.53
CA PRO A 328 -5.26 12.93 17.42
C PRO A 328 -4.44 14.16 17.83
N VAL A 329 -3.38 14.45 17.08
CA VAL A 329 -2.61 15.69 17.28
C VAL A 329 -3.54 16.89 17.06
N ASP A 330 -3.57 17.75 18.05
CA ASP A 330 -4.21 19.06 17.95
C ASP A 330 -3.49 19.93 16.91
N VAL A 331 -4.26 20.55 16.02
CA VAL A 331 -3.74 21.31 14.86
C VAL A 331 -2.89 22.49 15.30
N LYS A 332 -3.26 23.16 16.40
CA LYS A 332 -2.47 24.25 16.98
C LYS A 332 -1.09 23.76 17.39
N SER A 333 -1.01 22.60 18.02
CA SER A 333 0.26 21.97 18.40
C SER A 333 1.13 21.62 17.19
N ALA A 334 0.54 21.13 16.10
CA ALA A 334 1.26 20.86 14.85
C ALA A 334 1.82 22.16 14.21
N LEU A 335 1.00 23.22 14.12
CA LEU A 335 1.43 24.53 13.59
C LEU A 335 2.57 25.13 14.41
N VAL A 336 2.46 25.12 15.75
CA VAL A 336 3.55 25.59 16.63
C VAL A 336 4.83 24.80 16.39
N GLY A 337 4.72 23.48 16.17
CA GLY A 337 5.86 22.63 15.79
C GLY A 337 6.52 23.05 14.47
N PHE A 338 5.72 23.34 13.44
CA PHE A 338 6.21 23.82 12.15
C PHE A 338 6.87 25.19 12.24
N LEU A 339 6.24 26.15 12.92
CA LEU A 339 6.78 27.51 13.12
C LEU A 339 8.12 27.48 13.84
N ARG A 340 8.25 26.68 14.92
CA ARG A 340 9.52 26.46 15.63
C ARG A 340 10.56 25.81 14.72
N GLY A 341 10.16 24.79 13.94
CA GLY A 341 11.02 24.12 12.97
C GLY A 341 11.59 25.03 11.89
N LEU A 342 10.84 26.07 11.51
CA LEU A 342 11.25 27.09 10.51
C LEU A 342 12.08 28.23 11.11
N GLY A 343 12.35 28.21 12.41
CA GLY A 343 13.25 29.14 13.11
C GLY A 343 12.59 30.34 13.78
N LEU A 344 11.30 30.25 14.14
CA LEU A 344 10.68 31.20 15.07
C LEU A 344 10.93 30.77 16.52
N GLU A 345 11.81 31.50 17.20
CA GLU A 345 12.18 31.28 18.60
C GLU A 345 11.09 31.78 19.56
N ASP A 346 10.49 32.94 19.27
CA ASP A 346 9.38 33.54 20.01
C ASP A 346 8.07 33.44 19.21
N VAL A 347 7.51 32.23 19.09
CA VAL A 347 6.12 32.10 18.66
C VAL A 347 5.27 32.70 19.78
N GLN A 348 4.89 33.97 19.68
CA GLN A 348 3.77 34.48 20.47
C GLN A 348 2.58 33.59 20.14
N ILE A 349 2.20 32.73 21.08
CA ILE A 349 1.13 31.76 20.89
C ILE A 349 -0.16 32.57 20.76
N ALA A 350 -0.53 32.90 19.52
CA ALA A 350 -1.87 33.37 19.23
C ALA A 350 -2.84 32.28 19.71
N ASP A 351 -3.94 32.69 20.34
CA ASP A 351 -4.92 31.72 20.80
C ASP A 351 -5.63 31.03 19.64
N ASP A 352 -5.71 31.72 18.50
CA ASP A 352 -6.38 31.31 17.28
C ASP A 352 -5.48 30.49 16.31
N VAL A 353 -6.06 29.43 15.77
CA VAL A 353 -5.43 28.54 14.77
C VAL A 353 -5.28 29.28 13.44
N ASP A 354 -6.21 30.14 13.08
CA ASP A 354 -6.17 30.88 11.80
C ASP A 354 -5.00 31.86 11.74
N ASP A 355 -4.68 32.52 12.86
CA ASP A 355 -3.51 33.40 12.99
C ASP A 355 -2.20 32.62 12.84
N LEU A 356 -2.10 31.44 13.48
CA LEU A 356 -0.92 30.58 13.36
C LEU A 356 -0.77 30.02 11.94
N ALA A 357 -1.87 29.66 11.28
CA ALA A 357 -1.88 29.22 9.90
C ALA A 357 -1.48 30.36 8.95
N ALA A 358 -1.92 31.60 9.19
CA ALA A 358 -1.52 32.78 8.43
C ALA A 358 -0.03 33.09 8.58
N GLN A 359 0.52 32.96 9.80
CA GLN A 359 1.95 33.09 10.07
C GLN A 359 2.75 31.99 9.34
N PHE A 360 2.28 30.74 9.41
CA PHE A 360 2.89 29.62 8.69
C PHE A 360 2.94 29.90 7.19
N ARG A 361 1.82 30.25 6.57
CA ARG A 361 1.74 30.61 5.15
C ARG A 361 2.68 31.78 4.80
N SER A 362 2.76 32.81 5.65
CA SER A 362 3.63 33.96 5.42
C SER A 362 5.12 33.60 5.42
N LEU A 363 5.55 32.66 6.27
CA LEU A 363 6.96 32.25 6.36
C LEU A 363 7.40 31.40 5.18
N VAL A 364 6.51 30.52 4.71
CA VAL A 364 6.82 29.59 3.61
C VAL A 364 6.51 30.20 2.24
N ALA A 365 5.90 31.40 2.17
CA ALA A 365 5.45 32.03 0.93
C ALA A 365 6.52 32.13 -0.18
N THR A 366 7.79 32.35 0.20
CA THR A 366 8.92 32.46 -0.74
C THR A 366 9.91 31.28 -0.64
N ARG A 367 9.56 30.23 0.13
CA ARG A 367 10.43 29.09 0.40
C ARG A 367 9.95 27.85 -0.37
N ARG A 368 10.88 26.96 -0.68
CA ARG A 368 10.60 25.61 -1.19
C ARG A 368 10.68 24.60 -0.08
N VAL A 369 9.52 24.30 0.50
CA VAL A 369 9.36 23.38 1.64
C VAL A 369 8.52 22.18 1.25
N LEU A 370 8.96 20.99 1.64
CA LEU A 370 8.17 19.76 1.59
C LEU A 370 7.45 19.56 2.93
N VAL A 371 6.13 19.34 2.90
CA VAL A 371 5.33 19.07 4.10
C VAL A 371 4.72 17.68 3.98
N VAL A 372 5.00 16.80 4.95
CA VAL A 372 4.39 15.47 5.03
C VAL A 372 3.45 15.40 6.22
N LEU A 373 2.15 15.21 5.94
CA LEU A 373 1.08 15.10 6.92
C LEU A 373 0.64 13.63 6.97
N ASP A 374 1.22 12.86 7.89
CA ASP A 374 0.95 11.44 8.01
C ASP A 374 -0.29 11.19 8.89
N ASN A 375 -1.08 10.17 8.55
CA ASN A 375 -2.17 9.65 9.37
C ASN A 375 -3.30 10.68 9.64
N ALA A 376 -3.67 11.48 8.64
CA ALA A 376 -4.73 12.50 8.72
C ALA A 376 -6.12 11.86 8.79
N ARG A 377 -6.96 12.25 9.76
CA ARG A 377 -8.34 11.75 9.91
C ARG A 377 -9.37 12.54 9.10
N SER A 378 -9.19 13.86 9.02
CA SER A 378 -10.17 14.77 8.42
C SER A 378 -9.51 15.96 7.73
N VAL A 379 -10.28 16.67 6.89
CA VAL A 379 -9.79 17.83 6.13
C VAL A 379 -9.53 19.02 7.05
N GLU A 380 -10.26 19.13 8.16
CA GLU A 380 -10.07 20.18 9.17
C GLU A 380 -8.70 20.08 9.86
N GLN A 381 -8.11 18.88 9.94
CA GLN A 381 -6.73 18.72 10.43
C GLN A 381 -5.68 19.18 9.41
N VAL A 382 -6.00 19.04 8.13
CA VAL A 382 -5.05 19.26 7.03
C VAL A 382 -5.05 20.70 6.56
N ARG A 383 -6.23 21.30 6.35
CA ARG A 383 -6.39 22.62 5.72
C ARG A 383 -5.57 23.74 6.40
N PRO A 384 -5.52 23.86 7.75
CA PRO A 384 -4.71 24.90 8.39
C PRO A 384 -3.19 24.70 8.22
N LEU A 385 -2.75 23.48 7.90
CA LEU A 385 -1.34 23.11 7.70
C LEU A 385 -0.89 23.26 6.24
N LEU A 386 -1.77 23.73 5.35
CA LEU A 386 -1.44 23.91 3.94
C LEU A 386 -0.70 25.24 3.72
N PRO A 387 0.40 25.23 2.95
CA PRO A 387 1.10 26.44 2.51
C PRO A 387 0.25 27.19 1.49
N GLY A 388 0.42 28.51 1.40
CA GLY A 388 -0.29 29.34 0.42
C GLY A 388 0.45 29.57 -0.90
N SER A 389 1.65 29.01 -1.05
CA SER A 389 2.54 29.27 -2.18
C SER A 389 2.80 28.03 -3.02
N ALA A 390 2.94 28.24 -4.32
CA ALA A 390 3.17 27.20 -5.29
C ALA A 390 4.57 26.56 -5.24
N ASN A 391 5.48 27.15 -4.48
CA ASN A 391 6.83 26.63 -4.26
C ASN A 391 6.89 25.50 -3.22
N CYS A 392 5.78 25.22 -2.52
CA CYS A 392 5.70 24.19 -1.50
C CYS A 392 4.91 22.98 -2.01
N LEU A 393 5.26 21.80 -1.49
CA LEU A 393 4.59 20.55 -1.80
C LEU A 393 4.06 19.91 -0.53
N VAL A 394 2.82 19.43 -0.55
CA VAL A 394 2.21 18.73 0.59
C VAL A 394 1.89 17.30 0.21
N LEU A 395 2.34 16.34 1.01
CA LEU A 395 1.96 14.94 0.89
C LEU A 395 1.17 14.51 2.13
N VAL A 396 -0.08 14.12 1.94
CA VAL A 396 -1.00 13.69 2.98
C VAL A 396 -1.19 12.18 2.90
N THR A 397 -1.13 11.48 4.04
CA THR A 397 -1.58 10.08 4.10
C THR A 397 -2.86 9.98 4.91
N SER A 398 -3.85 9.27 4.40
CA SER A 398 -5.11 9.04 5.10
C SER A 398 -5.67 7.65 4.82
N ARG A 399 -6.52 7.16 5.73
CA ARG A 399 -7.38 6.00 5.46
C ARG A 399 -8.72 6.42 4.87
N HIS A 400 -9.04 7.71 4.91
CA HIS A 400 -10.28 8.29 4.40
C HIS A 400 -10.08 8.95 3.05
N GLY A 401 -11.15 9.02 2.24
CA GLY A 401 -11.14 9.64 0.91
C GLY A 401 -10.83 11.16 0.92
N LEU A 402 -11.08 11.84 2.03
CA LEU A 402 -10.89 13.29 2.22
C LEU A 402 -11.35 14.12 0.99
N ASP A 403 -12.48 13.76 0.39
CA ASP A 403 -12.96 14.31 -0.89
C ASP A 403 -13.04 15.84 -0.91
N ASP A 404 -13.35 16.49 0.23
CA ASP A 404 -13.37 17.95 0.34
C ASP A 404 -11.99 18.58 0.06
N LEU A 405 -10.89 17.90 0.41
CA LEU A 405 -9.52 18.33 0.08
C LEU A 405 -9.26 18.29 -1.44
N VAL A 406 -9.85 17.31 -2.13
CA VAL A 406 -9.75 17.20 -3.60
C VAL A 406 -10.55 18.31 -4.27
N VAL A 407 -11.78 18.54 -3.81
CA VAL A 407 -12.71 19.52 -4.41
C VAL A 407 -12.27 20.95 -4.14
N THR A 408 -11.85 21.27 -2.91
CA THR A 408 -11.57 22.66 -2.49
C THR A 408 -10.12 23.07 -2.68
N GLU A 409 -9.17 22.14 -2.45
CA GLU A 409 -7.73 22.43 -2.48
C GLU A 409 -7.01 21.78 -3.69
N GLY A 410 -7.75 21.08 -4.57
CA GLY A 410 -7.20 20.50 -5.79
C GLY A 410 -6.24 19.32 -5.58
N ALA A 411 -6.36 18.59 -4.46
CA ALA A 411 -5.46 17.48 -4.15
C ALA A 411 -5.54 16.33 -5.17
N THR A 412 -4.38 15.82 -5.60
CA THR A 412 -4.26 14.63 -6.44
C THR A 412 -4.34 13.37 -5.59
N VAL A 413 -5.37 12.56 -5.83
CA VAL A 413 -5.55 11.28 -5.13
C VAL A 413 -4.68 10.19 -5.77
N VAL A 414 -3.85 9.56 -4.96
CA VAL A 414 -3.06 8.38 -5.35
C VAL A 414 -3.49 7.20 -4.47
N PRO A 415 -4.32 6.28 -4.99
CA PRO A 415 -4.75 5.11 -4.25
C PRO A 415 -3.60 4.12 -4.06
N VAL A 416 -3.47 3.58 -2.85
CA VAL A 416 -2.44 2.62 -2.46
C VAL A 416 -3.10 1.27 -2.22
N HIS A 417 -2.95 0.35 -3.17
CA HIS A 417 -3.56 -0.98 -3.16
C HIS A 417 -2.73 -2.00 -2.39
N THR A 418 -3.21 -3.23 -2.18
CA THR A 418 -2.39 -4.32 -1.63
C THR A 418 -1.24 -4.69 -2.58
N LEU A 419 -0.22 -5.40 -2.10
CA LEU A 419 0.90 -5.81 -2.96
C LEU A 419 0.44 -6.86 -3.98
N CYS A 420 1.05 -6.87 -5.16
CA CYS A 420 0.96 -8.04 -6.03
C CYS A 420 1.79 -9.20 -5.45
N ALA A 421 1.47 -10.43 -5.85
CA ALA A 421 2.11 -11.64 -5.32
C ALA A 421 3.65 -11.60 -5.41
N ARG A 422 4.20 -11.15 -6.55
CA ARG A 422 5.65 -11.01 -6.74
C ARG A 422 6.29 -10.06 -5.74
N THR A 423 5.72 -8.87 -5.55
CA THR A 423 6.26 -7.87 -4.61
C THR A 423 6.10 -8.33 -3.15
N ALA A 424 5.05 -9.07 -2.83
CA ALA A 424 4.85 -9.67 -1.51
C ALA A 424 5.92 -10.74 -1.21
N GLU A 425 6.27 -11.56 -2.20
CA GLU A 425 7.37 -12.52 -2.11
C GLU A 425 8.72 -11.83 -1.89
N GLU A 426 9.01 -10.75 -2.65
CA GLU A 426 10.22 -9.94 -2.47
C GLU A 426 10.33 -9.36 -1.07
N LEU A 427 9.21 -8.90 -0.49
CA LEU A 427 9.16 -8.40 0.89
C LEU A 427 9.54 -9.49 1.90
N LEU A 428 8.99 -10.70 1.74
CA LEU A 428 9.31 -11.85 2.60
C LEU A 428 10.77 -12.28 2.43
N ALA A 429 11.28 -12.33 1.20
CA ALA A 429 12.67 -12.66 0.90
C ALA A 429 13.65 -11.68 1.56
N GLY A 430 13.30 -10.39 1.63
CA GLY A 430 14.10 -9.38 2.33
C GLY A 430 14.22 -9.62 3.85
N GLY A 431 13.21 -10.23 4.47
CA GLY A 431 13.20 -10.55 5.91
C GLY A 431 13.74 -11.94 6.27
N LEU A 432 13.47 -12.94 5.43
CA LEU A 432 13.78 -14.36 5.68
C LEU A 432 15.03 -14.86 4.96
N GLY A 433 15.46 -14.17 3.91
CA GLY A 433 16.46 -14.61 2.95
C GLY A 433 15.85 -15.45 1.81
N ARG A 434 16.36 -15.25 0.58
CA ARG A 434 15.86 -15.92 -0.64
C ARG A 434 15.83 -17.44 -0.54
N HIS A 435 16.87 -18.04 0.06
CA HIS A 435 16.96 -19.49 0.21
C HIS A 435 15.74 -20.11 0.91
N ARG A 436 15.16 -19.44 1.92
CA ARG A 436 13.99 -19.98 2.63
C ARG A 436 12.71 -19.86 1.83
N VAL A 437 12.61 -18.82 1.00
CA VAL A 437 11.46 -18.60 0.12
C VAL A 437 11.46 -19.61 -1.02
N GLU A 438 12.63 -19.78 -1.66
CA GLU A 438 12.82 -20.72 -2.78
C GLU A 438 12.70 -22.19 -2.35
N ALA A 439 12.91 -22.51 -1.07
CA ALA A 439 12.77 -23.86 -0.54
C ALA A 439 11.31 -24.32 -0.39
N GLU A 440 10.35 -23.41 -0.23
CA GLU A 440 8.94 -23.72 0.02
C GLU A 440 8.00 -22.78 -0.79
N PRO A 441 8.05 -22.77 -2.13
CA PRO A 441 7.36 -21.77 -2.96
C PRO A 441 5.83 -21.83 -2.85
N GLU A 442 5.25 -23.04 -2.76
CA GLU A 442 3.80 -23.21 -2.60
C GLU A 442 3.32 -22.67 -1.24
N ALA A 443 4.06 -22.96 -0.15
CA ALA A 443 3.74 -22.47 1.17
C ALA A 443 3.91 -20.94 1.27
N ILE A 444 4.88 -20.36 0.56
CA ILE A 444 5.03 -18.91 0.46
C ILE A 444 3.84 -18.28 -0.27
N ALA A 445 3.44 -18.83 -1.41
CA ALA A 445 2.28 -18.33 -2.15
C ALA A 445 1.02 -18.35 -1.28
N GLU A 446 0.80 -19.45 -0.54
CA GLU A 446 -0.32 -19.54 0.40
C GLU A 446 -0.20 -18.56 1.56
N LEU A 447 0.98 -18.40 2.17
CA LEU A 447 1.22 -17.42 3.24
C LEU A 447 0.92 -15.99 2.78
N ILE A 448 1.25 -15.66 1.53
CA ILE A 448 0.98 -14.35 0.93
C ILE A 448 -0.52 -14.07 0.85
N GLU A 449 -1.30 -15.06 0.40
CA GLU A 449 -2.77 -14.95 0.34
C GLU A 449 -3.40 -14.89 1.75
N LEU A 450 -2.93 -15.72 2.70
CA LEU A 450 -3.41 -15.67 4.09
C LEU A 450 -3.12 -14.34 4.80
N CYS A 451 -2.14 -13.58 4.31
CA CYS A 451 -1.80 -12.24 4.77
C CYS A 451 -2.50 -11.12 3.99
N ASP A 452 -3.45 -11.43 3.09
CA ASP A 452 -4.12 -10.48 2.18
C ASP A 452 -3.17 -9.64 1.33
N ARG A 453 -1.92 -10.11 1.16
CA ARG A 453 -0.83 -9.35 0.54
C ARG A 453 -0.61 -7.96 1.18
N LEU A 454 -0.96 -7.81 2.47
CA LEU A 454 -0.73 -6.58 3.23
C LEU A 454 0.72 -6.54 3.73
N PRO A 455 1.50 -5.48 3.46
CA PRO A 455 2.87 -5.36 3.96
C PRO A 455 2.98 -5.51 5.48
N LEU A 456 2.02 -4.98 6.25
CA LEU A 456 2.02 -5.13 7.71
C LEU A 456 1.91 -6.61 8.13
N ALA A 457 0.96 -7.35 7.56
CA ALA A 457 0.74 -8.77 7.87
C ALA A 457 1.97 -9.61 7.48
N LEU A 458 2.50 -9.40 6.28
CA LEU A 458 3.68 -10.09 5.76
C LEU A 458 4.93 -9.83 6.62
N ARG A 459 5.12 -8.61 7.11
CA ARG A 459 6.24 -8.28 8.01
C ARG A 459 6.09 -8.94 9.38
N ILE A 460 4.87 -9.06 9.90
CA ILE A 460 4.60 -9.78 11.15
C ILE A 460 4.89 -11.28 10.96
N ALA A 461 4.38 -11.89 9.89
CA ALA A 461 4.65 -13.28 9.54
C ALA A 461 6.16 -13.55 9.35
N GLY A 462 6.84 -12.68 8.59
CA GLY A 462 8.28 -12.74 8.39
C GLY A 462 9.07 -12.60 9.69
N ALA A 463 8.70 -11.69 10.59
CA ALA A 463 9.34 -11.55 11.90
C ALA A 463 9.14 -12.79 12.79
N ARG A 464 7.96 -13.42 12.76
CA ARG A 464 7.70 -14.68 13.47
C ARG A 464 8.55 -15.84 12.94
N LEU A 465 8.70 -15.97 11.62
CA LEU A 465 9.56 -16.99 11.00
C LEU A 465 11.06 -16.72 11.23
N ALA A 466 11.48 -15.45 11.26
CA ALA A 466 12.85 -15.05 11.54
C ALA A 466 13.24 -15.32 13.01
N SER A 467 12.33 -15.06 13.95
CA SER A 467 12.51 -15.36 15.38
C SER A 467 12.43 -16.86 15.72
N ARG A 468 11.96 -17.70 14.79
CA ARG A 468 11.85 -19.17 14.95
C ARG A 468 12.54 -19.91 13.81
N PRO A 469 13.89 -19.98 13.79
CA PRO A 469 14.63 -20.56 12.66
C PRO A 469 14.35 -22.05 12.38
N LYS A 470 13.84 -22.79 13.38
CA LYS A 470 13.46 -24.21 13.25
C LYS A 470 12.08 -24.44 12.63
N TRP A 471 11.24 -23.41 12.54
CA TRP A 471 9.91 -23.52 11.94
C TRP A 471 10.00 -23.41 10.43
N THR A 472 9.30 -24.27 9.70
CA THR A 472 9.14 -24.15 8.24
C THR A 472 8.12 -23.07 7.89
N VAL A 473 8.07 -22.66 6.62
CA VAL A 473 7.00 -21.76 6.16
C VAL A 473 5.65 -22.48 6.28
N GLN A 474 5.60 -23.75 5.90
CA GLN A 474 4.39 -24.58 6.03
C GLN A 474 3.87 -24.63 7.47
N SER A 475 4.74 -24.66 8.49
CA SER A 475 4.30 -24.68 9.90
C SER A 475 3.51 -23.42 10.27
N LEU A 476 3.90 -22.26 9.74
CA LEU A 476 3.15 -21.02 9.97
C LEU A 476 1.88 -20.97 9.12
N VAL A 477 1.92 -21.48 7.89
CA VAL A 477 0.72 -21.60 7.04
C VAL A 477 -0.34 -22.45 7.73
N ASP A 478 0.04 -23.60 8.30
CA ASP A 478 -0.89 -24.48 9.01
C ASP A 478 -1.49 -23.80 10.25
N GLU A 479 -0.71 -22.98 10.97
CA GLU A 479 -1.23 -22.15 12.07
C GLU A 479 -2.21 -21.08 11.56
N LEU A 480 -1.88 -20.41 10.44
CA LEU A 480 -2.71 -19.34 9.88
C LEU A 480 -3.94 -19.88 9.14
N ARG A 481 -3.97 -21.12 8.68
CA ARG A 481 -5.18 -21.74 8.08
C ARG A 481 -6.37 -21.71 9.04
N ASP A 482 -6.13 -21.80 10.34
CA ASP A 482 -7.17 -21.61 11.35
C ASP A 482 -7.68 -20.15 11.34
N GLU A 483 -8.87 -19.96 10.77
CA GLU A 483 -9.56 -18.67 10.71
C GLU A 483 -9.83 -18.05 12.09
N GLN A 484 -9.98 -18.88 13.15
CA GLN A 484 -10.28 -18.38 14.49
C GLN A 484 -9.06 -17.68 15.11
N GLY A 485 -7.88 -18.29 14.99
CA GLY A 485 -6.61 -17.76 15.52
C GLY A 485 -5.88 -16.79 14.59
N ARG A 486 -6.18 -16.73 13.28
CA ARG A 486 -5.39 -15.99 12.27
C ARG A 486 -5.09 -14.52 12.64
N LEU A 487 -6.10 -13.79 13.11
CA LEU A 487 -5.91 -12.37 13.47
C LEU A 487 -5.01 -12.18 14.70
N GLU A 488 -5.10 -13.09 15.67
CA GLU A 488 -4.23 -13.08 16.85
C GLU A 488 -2.80 -13.46 16.45
N ALA A 489 -2.67 -14.45 15.57
CA ALA A 489 -1.41 -14.88 14.99
C ALA A 489 -0.70 -13.77 14.18
N LEU A 490 -1.45 -12.82 13.59
CA LEU A 490 -0.95 -11.64 12.86
C LEU A 490 -0.94 -10.36 13.72
N SER A 491 -0.83 -10.50 15.04
CA SER A 491 -0.72 -9.39 15.99
C SER A 491 0.56 -9.52 16.82
N LEU A 492 1.16 -8.38 17.21
CA LEU A 492 2.34 -8.34 18.09
C LEU A 492 1.90 -7.86 19.50
N PRO A 493 1.82 -8.75 20.50
CA PRO A 493 1.28 -8.42 21.83
C PRO A 493 2.04 -7.30 22.55
N GLU A 494 3.36 -7.28 22.42
CA GLU A 494 4.24 -6.35 23.16
C GLU A 494 4.14 -4.89 22.69
N ALA A 495 3.63 -4.65 21.47
CA ALA A 495 3.66 -3.32 20.85
C ALA A 495 2.27 -2.68 20.67
N GLY A 496 1.17 -3.38 20.99
CA GLY A 496 -0.19 -2.93 20.65
C GLY A 496 -0.40 -2.71 19.15
N ARG A 497 0.49 -3.25 18.30
CA ARG A 497 0.54 -3.04 16.85
C ARG A 497 0.26 -4.38 16.15
N GLY A 498 -0.74 -4.39 15.27
CA GLY A 498 -1.15 -5.59 14.55
C GLY A 498 -2.29 -5.27 13.57
N VAL A 499 -2.59 -6.22 12.68
CA VAL A 499 -3.68 -6.03 11.70
C VAL A 499 -5.01 -5.80 12.41
N GLN A 500 -5.29 -6.58 13.46
CA GLN A 500 -6.50 -6.45 14.25
C GLN A 500 -6.63 -5.07 14.93
N ALA A 501 -5.56 -4.58 15.55
CA ALA A 501 -5.57 -3.26 16.19
C ALA A 501 -5.83 -2.14 15.17
N ALA A 502 -5.19 -2.23 14.00
CA ALA A 502 -5.38 -1.24 12.93
C ALA A 502 -6.83 -1.22 12.41
N LEU A 503 -7.46 -2.40 12.24
CA LEU A 503 -8.87 -2.53 11.87
C LEU A 503 -9.81 -2.03 12.99
N ALA A 504 -9.50 -2.33 14.25
CA ALA A 504 -10.30 -1.90 15.40
C ALA A 504 -10.37 -0.39 15.56
N VAL A 505 -9.31 0.36 15.21
CA VAL A 505 -9.38 1.83 15.19
C VAL A 505 -10.31 2.33 14.07
N SER A 506 -10.12 1.86 12.84
CA SER A 506 -10.97 2.25 11.70
C SER A 506 -12.45 1.89 11.94
N TYR A 507 -12.72 0.80 12.66
CA TYR A 507 -14.06 0.38 13.04
C TYR A 507 -14.72 1.31 14.07
N ARG A 508 -14.00 1.73 15.11
CA ARG A 508 -14.53 2.63 16.17
C ARG A 508 -14.96 3.99 15.65
N GLU A 509 -14.39 4.43 14.53
CA GLU A 509 -14.69 5.69 13.88
C GLU A 509 -15.98 5.66 13.04
N LEU A 510 -16.53 4.48 12.77
CA LEU A 510 -17.76 4.37 11.97
C LEU A 510 -18.97 4.91 12.76
N PRO A 511 -19.85 5.70 12.12
CA PRO A 511 -21.16 6.02 12.69
C PRO A 511 -21.94 4.74 13.03
N GLU A 512 -22.76 4.75 14.08
CA GLU A 512 -23.39 3.52 14.62
C GLU A 512 -24.13 2.68 13.56
N GLY A 513 -24.83 3.30 12.61
CA GLY A 513 -25.50 2.57 11.53
C GLY A 513 -24.52 1.81 10.61
N ALA A 514 -23.40 2.45 10.25
CA ALA A 514 -22.34 1.83 9.46
C ALA A 514 -21.54 0.80 10.27
N ALA A 515 -21.28 1.07 11.55
CA ALA A 515 -20.63 0.13 12.46
C ALA A 515 -21.47 -1.15 12.63
N ARG A 516 -22.79 -1.02 12.79
CA ARG A 516 -23.73 -2.15 12.86
C ARG A 516 -23.75 -2.95 11.55
N MET A 517 -23.79 -2.27 10.40
CA MET A 517 -23.67 -2.94 9.09
C MET A 517 -22.37 -3.72 9.00
N PHE A 518 -21.24 -3.08 9.30
CA PHE A 518 -19.92 -3.70 9.26
C PHE A 518 -19.81 -4.94 10.16
N ARG A 519 -20.36 -4.90 11.39
CA ARG A 519 -20.47 -6.10 12.25
C ARG A 519 -21.25 -7.21 11.54
N ARG A 520 -22.42 -6.91 10.97
CA ARG A 520 -23.30 -7.90 10.33
C ARG A 520 -22.75 -8.50 9.05
N LEU A 521 -21.87 -7.79 8.33
CA LEU A 521 -21.14 -8.39 7.21
C LEU A 521 -20.38 -9.65 7.64
N GLY A 522 -20.01 -9.79 8.92
CA GLY A 522 -19.41 -11.00 9.47
C GLY A 522 -20.23 -12.28 9.30
N LEU A 523 -21.55 -12.18 9.06
CA LEU A 523 -22.44 -13.31 8.78
C LEU A 523 -22.43 -13.73 7.30
N HIS A 524 -22.01 -12.84 6.40
CA HIS A 524 -21.86 -13.16 5.00
C HIS A 524 -20.64 -14.06 4.79
N PRO A 525 -20.75 -15.22 4.12
CA PRO A 525 -19.63 -16.15 4.01
C PRO A 525 -18.56 -15.68 3.01
N GLY A 526 -18.97 -14.96 1.96
CA GLY A 526 -18.09 -14.43 0.93
C GLY A 526 -17.40 -13.12 1.30
N THR A 527 -16.43 -12.75 0.48
CA THR A 527 -15.71 -11.47 0.54
C THR A 527 -16.35 -10.38 -0.32
N ASP A 528 -17.29 -10.72 -1.19
CA ASP A 528 -17.89 -9.80 -2.15
C ASP A 528 -19.42 -9.85 -2.05
N LEU A 529 -20.07 -8.68 -2.05
CA LEU A 529 -21.52 -8.56 -1.94
C LEU A 529 -22.04 -7.26 -2.56
N ASP A 530 -23.32 -7.27 -2.92
CA ASP A 530 -24.04 -6.07 -3.34
C ASP A 530 -24.78 -5.38 -2.17
N CYS A 531 -25.43 -4.25 -2.48
CA CYS A 531 -26.22 -3.52 -1.50
C CYS A 531 -27.49 -4.25 -1.04
N TYR A 532 -28.02 -5.21 -1.81
CA TYR A 532 -29.23 -5.95 -1.48
C TYR A 532 -28.95 -7.08 -0.47
N ALA A 533 -27.85 -7.82 -0.65
CA ALA A 533 -27.37 -8.79 0.33
C ALA A 533 -27.04 -8.10 1.68
N ALA A 534 -26.42 -6.92 1.62
CA ALA A 534 -26.18 -6.11 2.82
C ALA A 534 -27.48 -5.63 3.48
N ALA A 535 -28.48 -5.24 2.68
CA ALA A 535 -29.79 -4.83 3.18
C ALA A 535 -30.52 -5.97 3.90
N ALA A 536 -30.43 -7.20 3.39
CA ALA A 536 -31.01 -8.39 4.00
C ALA A 536 -30.45 -8.68 5.40
N LEU A 537 -29.14 -8.47 5.61
CA LEU A 537 -28.48 -8.69 6.91
C LEU A 537 -29.00 -7.81 8.04
N LEU A 538 -29.56 -6.63 7.71
CA LEU A 538 -30.08 -5.68 8.69
C LEU A 538 -31.59 -5.47 8.63
N ASP A 539 -32.28 -6.11 7.67
CA ASP A 539 -33.71 -5.93 7.42
C ASP A 539 -34.06 -4.45 7.15
N ILE A 540 -33.28 -3.83 6.26
CA ILE A 540 -33.41 -2.43 5.84
C ILE A 540 -33.62 -2.34 4.33
N ASN A 541 -33.89 -1.14 3.81
CA ASN A 541 -33.96 -0.93 2.37
C ASN A 541 -32.55 -0.80 1.74
N ALA A 542 -32.46 -1.05 0.44
CA ALA A 542 -31.19 -1.02 -0.30
C ALA A 542 -30.52 0.38 -0.32
N ALA A 543 -31.28 1.47 -0.29
CA ALA A 543 -30.70 2.82 -0.29
C ALA A 543 -29.97 3.16 1.02
N THR A 544 -30.54 2.75 2.15
CA THR A 544 -29.90 2.86 3.48
C THR A 544 -28.68 1.94 3.55
N ALA A 545 -28.78 0.71 3.06
CA ALA A 545 -27.64 -0.20 2.99
C ALA A 545 -26.49 0.36 2.14
N ARG A 546 -26.80 0.90 0.95
CA ARG A 546 -25.83 1.59 0.08
C ARG A 546 -25.13 2.73 0.82
N THR A 547 -25.88 3.55 1.57
CA THR A 547 -25.30 4.66 2.33
C THR A 547 -24.28 4.15 3.36
N HIS A 548 -24.63 3.11 4.12
CA HIS A 548 -23.72 2.50 5.08
C HIS A 548 -22.50 1.86 4.41
N LEU A 549 -22.68 1.12 3.30
CA LEU A 549 -21.57 0.52 2.55
C LEU A 549 -20.61 1.58 2.01
N ARG A 550 -21.12 2.68 1.48
CA ARG A 550 -20.29 3.83 1.05
C ARG A 550 -19.53 4.45 2.21
N THR A 551 -20.14 4.60 3.38
CA THR A 551 -19.43 5.09 4.59
C THR A 551 -18.31 4.13 5.01
N ILE A 552 -18.53 2.82 4.93
CA ILE A 552 -17.51 1.82 5.27
C ILE A 552 -16.39 1.78 4.21
N ALA A 553 -16.75 1.92 2.93
CA ALA A 553 -15.78 2.01 1.83
C ALA A 553 -14.93 3.29 1.93
N TRP A 554 -15.55 4.41 2.30
CA TRP A 554 -14.85 5.66 2.60
C TRP A 554 -13.85 5.51 3.76
N ALA A 555 -14.11 4.60 4.72
CA ALA A 555 -13.19 4.23 5.78
C ALA A 555 -12.06 3.27 5.35
N SER A 556 -11.95 2.95 4.05
CA SER A 556 -11.04 1.93 3.47
C SER A 556 -11.17 0.54 4.10
N LEU A 557 -12.35 0.19 4.60
CA LEU A 557 -12.67 -1.14 5.11
C LEU A 557 -13.35 -2.03 4.06
N LEU A 558 -13.94 -1.42 3.03
CA LEU A 558 -14.47 -2.08 1.84
C LEU A 558 -13.87 -1.42 0.59
N HIS A 559 -13.86 -2.16 -0.50
CA HIS A 559 -13.49 -1.68 -1.83
C HIS A 559 -14.69 -1.80 -2.77
N GLU A 560 -15.08 -0.70 -3.41
CA GLU A 560 -16.13 -0.72 -4.43
C GLU A 560 -15.51 -1.13 -5.78
N SER A 561 -15.80 -2.35 -6.23
CA SER A 561 -15.20 -2.91 -7.47
C SER A 561 -15.94 -2.43 -8.72
N THR A 562 -17.26 -2.33 -8.60
CA THR A 562 -18.17 -1.71 -9.57
C THR A 562 -19.25 -0.99 -8.78
N PRO A 563 -20.00 -0.04 -9.38
CA PRO A 563 -21.07 0.64 -8.67
C PRO A 563 -21.99 -0.33 -7.92
N ASP A 564 -22.17 -0.09 -6.63
CA ASP A 564 -22.97 -0.92 -5.70
C ASP A 564 -22.46 -2.34 -5.40
N ARG A 565 -21.21 -2.65 -5.77
CA ARG A 565 -20.58 -3.94 -5.49
C ARG A 565 -19.32 -3.75 -4.64
N TYR A 566 -19.35 -4.31 -3.45
CA TYR A 566 -18.34 -4.10 -2.44
C TYR A 566 -17.63 -5.39 -2.11
N SER A 567 -16.31 -5.36 -2.16
CA SER A 567 -15.44 -6.44 -1.70
C SER A 567 -14.74 -6.04 -0.41
N ARG A 568 -14.39 -7.04 0.40
CA ARG A 568 -13.57 -6.91 1.60
C ARG A 568 -12.42 -7.90 1.53
N HIS A 569 -11.27 -7.46 2.03
CA HIS A 569 -10.12 -8.34 2.20
C HIS A 569 -10.41 -9.45 3.23
N ASP A 570 -9.74 -10.59 3.13
CA ASP A 570 -10.07 -11.78 3.92
C ASP A 570 -9.88 -11.55 5.43
N LEU A 571 -8.83 -10.83 5.84
CA LEU A 571 -8.59 -10.40 7.22
C LEU A 571 -9.67 -9.44 7.72
N VAL A 572 -10.28 -8.63 6.84
CA VAL A 572 -11.46 -7.81 7.19
C VAL A 572 -12.69 -8.71 7.37
N ARG A 573 -12.88 -9.70 6.51
CA ARG A 573 -13.92 -10.74 6.68
C ARG A 573 -13.77 -11.46 8.02
N LEU A 574 -12.57 -11.92 8.37
CA LEU A 574 -12.30 -12.54 9.67
C LEU A 574 -12.55 -11.58 10.84
N PHE A 575 -12.20 -10.31 10.70
CA PHE A 575 -12.41 -9.32 11.75
C PHE A 575 -13.90 -9.10 12.02
N THR A 576 -14.69 -8.90 10.96
CA THR A 576 -16.16 -8.79 11.08
C THR A 576 -16.80 -10.08 11.62
N ARG A 577 -16.30 -11.26 11.23
CA ARG A 577 -16.74 -12.56 11.76
C ARG A 577 -16.49 -12.66 13.27
N ARG A 578 -15.35 -12.19 13.76
CA ARG A 578 -15.04 -12.12 15.19
C ARG A 578 -15.95 -11.14 15.93
N LEU A 579 -16.22 -9.97 15.34
CA LEU A 579 -17.12 -8.98 15.94
C LEU A 579 -18.54 -9.54 16.12
N VAL A 580 -19.06 -10.27 15.13
CA VAL A 580 -20.41 -10.83 15.21
C VAL A 580 -20.50 -12.10 16.06
N ALA A 581 -19.40 -12.85 16.24
CA ALA A 581 -19.40 -14.05 17.09
C ALA A 581 -19.77 -13.77 18.56
N HIS A 582 -19.62 -12.51 19.01
CA HIS A 582 -20.05 -12.08 20.34
C HIS A 582 -21.54 -11.71 20.42
N GLU A 583 -22.25 -11.71 19.29
CA GLU A 583 -23.68 -11.44 19.16
C GLU A 583 -24.38 -12.74 18.69
N GLN A 584 -25.08 -13.46 19.57
CA GLN A 584 -25.88 -14.63 19.18
C GLN A 584 -27.05 -14.19 18.29
N ASP A 585 -26.92 -14.29 16.96
CA ASP A 585 -27.89 -13.72 16.02
C ASP A 585 -28.19 -14.62 14.81
N ALA A 586 -28.72 -15.82 15.07
CA ALA A 586 -29.10 -16.81 14.06
C ALA A 586 -30.08 -16.23 13.02
N THR A 587 -31.02 -15.38 13.45
CA THR A 587 -32.06 -14.77 12.61
C THR A 587 -31.50 -13.97 11.43
N ASN A 588 -30.35 -13.31 11.58
CA ASN A 588 -29.78 -12.50 10.50
C ASN A 588 -29.06 -13.37 9.44
N THR A 589 -28.56 -14.54 9.84
CA THR A 589 -28.02 -15.51 8.87
C THR A 589 -29.18 -16.08 8.04
N ASP A 590 -30.28 -16.44 8.69
CA ASP A 590 -31.51 -16.90 8.00
C ASP A 590 -32.04 -15.87 7.00
N ARG A 591 -32.01 -14.58 7.34
CA ARG A 591 -32.41 -13.49 6.43
C ARG A 591 -31.55 -13.42 5.17
N LEU A 592 -30.22 -13.58 5.30
CA LEU A 592 -29.32 -13.58 4.15
C LEU A 592 -29.61 -14.77 3.24
N PHE A 593 -29.79 -15.95 3.82
CA PHE A 593 -30.17 -17.17 3.10
C PHE A 593 -31.50 -17.01 2.38
N ASP A 594 -32.53 -16.51 3.08
CA ASP A 594 -33.86 -16.31 2.53
C ASP A 594 -33.86 -15.25 1.41
N TYR A 595 -33.01 -14.21 1.51
CA TYR A 595 -32.77 -13.26 0.42
C TYR A 595 -32.19 -13.94 -0.82
N TYR A 596 -31.07 -14.68 -0.66
CA TYR A 596 -30.43 -15.34 -1.79
C TYR A 596 -31.35 -16.36 -2.44
N LEU A 597 -32.07 -17.13 -1.64
CA LEU A 597 -33.05 -18.10 -2.11
C LEU A 597 -34.20 -17.42 -2.86
N HIS A 598 -34.71 -16.29 -2.35
CA HIS A 598 -35.76 -15.52 -3.01
C HIS A 598 -35.34 -15.07 -4.41
N VAL A 599 -34.19 -14.42 -4.53
CA VAL A 599 -33.72 -13.89 -5.82
C VAL A 599 -33.29 -15.01 -6.76
N ALA A 600 -32.64 -16.04 -6.26
CA ALA A 600 -32.27 -17.21 -7.06
C ALA A 600 -33.49 -17.96 -7.58
N ASP A 601 -34.58 -18.01 -6.81
CA ASP A 601 -35.83 -18.60 -7.29
C ASP A 601 -36.52 -17.75 -8.36
N THR A 602 -36.52 -16.42 -8.19
CA THR A 602 -36.98 -15.51 -9.25
C THR A 602 -36.15 -15.69 -10.53
N ALA A 603 -34.83 -15.78 -10.41
CA ALA A 603 -33.94 -16.03 -11.54
C ALA A 603 -34.28 -17.39 -12.19
N ARG A 604 -34.43 -18.45 -11.40
CA ARG A 604 -34.80 -19.80 -11.87
C ARG A 604 -36.10 -19.80 -12.68
N GLN A 605 -37.10 -19.01 -12.28
CA GLN A 605 -38.37 -18.88 -13.01
C GLN A 605 -38.20 -18.24 -14.40
N HIS A 606 -37.20 -17.36 -14.60
CA HIS A 606 -36.84 -16.85 -15.92
C HIS A 606 -36.00 -17.83 -16.76
N LEU A 607 -35.32 -18.78 -16.11
CA LEU A 607 -34.44 -19.75 -16.78
C LEU A 607 -35.13 -21.07 -17.13
N SER A 608 -36.25 -21.41 -16.48
CA SER A 608 -36.88 -22.72 -16.61
C SER A 608 -38.38 -22.58 -16.91
N GLU A 609 -38.85 -23.33 -17.90
CA GLU A 609 -40.26 -23.35 -18.26
C GLU A 609 -41.12 -24.04 -17.18
N ASN A 610 -42.31 -23.50 -16.90
CA ASN A 610 -43.33 -24.07 -15.99
C ASN A 610 -42.85 -24.41 -14.58
N VAL A 611 -41.87 -23.69 -14.08
CA VAL A 611 -41.39 -23.85 -12.72
C VAL A 611 -42.38 -23.22 -11.74
N ARG A 612 -42.80 -24.00 -10.73
CA ARG A 612 -43.49 -23.44 -9.57
C ARG A 612 -42.49 -22.69 -8.69
N PRO A 613 -42.79 -21.44 -8.29
CA PRO A 613 -42.01 -20.74 -7.28
C PRO A 613 -41.88 -21.57 -6.01
N PHE A 614 -40.78 -21.42 -5.31
CA PHE A 614 -40.74 -21.89 -3.94
C PHE A 614 -41.79 -21.14 -3.11
N GLY A 615 -42.29 -21.80 -2.05
CA GLY A 615 -43.19 -21.15 -1.11
C GLY A 615 -42.55 -19.90 -0.49
N ARG A 616 -43.37 -19.06 0.16
CA ARG A 616 -42.86 -17.85 0.81
C ARG A 616 -41.78 -18.23 1.85
N VAL A 617 -40.59 -17.65 1.69
CA VAL A 617 -39.49 -17.78 2.65
C VAL A 617 -39.89 -17.20 4.02
N ALA A 618 -39.24 -17.65 5.09
CA ALA A 618 -39.55 -17.22 6.45
C ALA A 618 -39.33 -15.71 6.63
N HIS A 619 -38.25 -15.18 6.04
CA HIS A 619 -37.89 -13.76 6.10
C HIS A 619 -37.86 -13.16 4.68
N PRO A 620 -38.99 -12.67 4.14
CA PRO A 620 -39.02 -12.08 2.81
C PRO A 620 -38.16 -10.80 2.76
N PRO A 621 -37.29 -10.63 1.74
CA PRO A 621 -36.39 -9.48 1.67
C PRO A 621 -37.16 -8.18 1.44
N VAL A 622 -36.77 -7.12 2.14
CA VAL A 622 -37.32 -5.76 2.00
C VAL A 622 -36.95 -5.13 0.65
N SER A 623 -35.78 -5.47 0.11
CA SER A 623 -35.28 -4.99 -1.18
C SER A 623 -34.51 -6.10 -1.88
N PHE A 624 -34.70 -6.20 -3.19
CA PHE A 624 -34.03 -7.18 -4.04
C PHE A 624 -33.92 -6.63 -5.48
N PRO A 625 -32.97 -7.11 -6.29
CA PRO A 625 -32.85 -6.67 -7.67
C PRO A 625 -34.07 -7.11 -8.50
N VAL A 626 -34.53 -6.23 -9.39
CA VAL A 626 -35.61 -6.55 -10.33
C VAL A 626 -35.02 -7.34 -11.49
N LEU A 627 -35.40 -8.61 -11.60
CA LEU A 627 -35.10 -9.45 -12.75
C LEU A 627 -36.31 -9.40 -13.69
N SER A 628 -36.12 -8.91 -14.91
CA SER A 628 -37.20 -8.70 -15.89
C SER A 628 -37.09 -9.62 -17.10
N SER A 629 -35.94 -10.27 -17.27
CA SER A 629 -35.63 -11.10 -18.44
C SER A 629 -34.72 -12.26 -18.09
N ARG A 630 -34.67 -13.25 -19.00
CA ARG A 630 -33.71 -14.36 -18.96
C ARG A 630 -32.26 -13.87 -18.87
N GLU A 631 -31.91 -12.82 -19.62
CA GLU A 631 -30.58 -12.22 -19.62
C GLU A 631 -30.23 -11.62 -18.24
N SER A 632 -31.13 -10.82 -17.65
CA SER A 632 -30.90 -10.25 -16.31
C SER A 632 -30.75 -11.32 -15.23
N ALA A 633 -31.47 -12.45 -15.36
CA ALA A 633 -31.37 -13.58 -14.45
C ALA A 633 -30.02 -14.33 -14.60
N MET A 634 -29.56 -14.56 -15.84
CA MET A 634 -28.25 -15.15 -16.13
C MET A 634 -27.11 -14.29 -15.57
N ASP A 635 -27.19 -12.98 -15.79
CA ASP A 635 -26.21 -12.01 -15.30
C ASP A 635 -26.12 -12.00 -13.76
N TRP A 636 -27.25 -11.98 -13.07
CA TRP A 636 -27.27 -12.00 -11.61
C TRP A 636 -26.69 -13.31 -11.06
N LEU A 637 -27.13 -14.47 -11.60
CA LEU A 637 -26.60 -15.77 -11.18
C LEU A 637 -25.10 -15.91 -11.44
N ALA A 638 -24.59 -15.36 -12.56
CA ALA A 638 -23.16 -15.35 -12.85
C ALA A 638 -22.35 -14.53 -11.83
N ARG A 639 -22.89 -13.40 -11.36
CA ARG A 639 -22.24 -12.55 -10.34
C ARG A 639 -22.33 -13.16 -8.93
N GLU A 640 -23.39 -13.91 -8.63
CA GLU A 640 -23.62 -14.49 -7.30
C GLU A 640 -23.23 -15.97 -7.18
N GLU A 641 -22.76 -16.62 -8.25
CA GLU A 641 -22.45 -18.06 -8.24
C GLU A 641 -21.52 -18.44 -7.09
N ALA A 642 -20.45 -17.68 -6.88
CA ALA A 642 -19.50 -17.91 -5.79
C ALA A 642 -20.15 -17.80 -4.41
N ASN A 643 -21.01 -16.79 -4.21
CA ASN A 643 -21.72 -16.59 -2.95
C ASN A 643 -22.75 -17.71 -2.70
N LEU A 644 -23.48 -18.12 -3.73
CA LEU A 644 -24.44 -19.22 -3.64
C LEU A 644 -23.76 -20.54 -3.31
N ARG A 645 -22.57 -20.82 -3.86
CA ARG A 645 -21.77 -22.01 -3.52
C ARG A 645 -21.36 -22.03 -2.06
N LEU A 646 -20.88 -20.91 -1.52
CA LEU A 646 -20.55 -20.82 -0.09
C LEU A 646 -21.76 -21.08 0.81
N LEU A 647 -22.96 -20.69 0.38
CA LEU A 647 -24.19 -20.97 1.11
C LEU A 647 -24.58 -22.46 1.05
N LEU A 648 -24.21 -23.20 -0.01
CA LEU A 648 -24.43 -24.65 -0.06
C LEU A 648 -23.64 -25.41 1.01
N ASP A 649 -22.50 -24.87 1.44
CA ASP A 649 -21.61 -25.53 2.41
C ASP A 649 -22.04 -25.30 3.87
N ILE A 650 -22.72 -24.19 4.15
CA ILE A 650 -23.06 -23.77 5.54
C ILE A 650 -24.56 -23.76 5.84
N GLY A 651 -25.41 -23.89 4.82
CA GLY A 651 -26.86 -23.83 4.96
C GLY A 651 -27.48 -25.08 5.57
N ASP A 652 -28.70 -24.93 6.09
CA ASP A 652 -29.51 -26.08 6.46
C ASP A 652 -29.92 -26.88 5.21
N HIS A 653 -30.22 -28.16 5.41
CA HIS A 653 -30.50 -29.08 4.32
C HIS A 653 -31.66 -28.63 3.43
N GLU A 654 -32.70 -27.95 3.96
CA GLU A 654 -33.86 -27.50 3.18
C GLU A 654 -33.48 -26.36 2.22
N ARG A 655 -32.78 -25.36 2.72
CA ARG A 655 -32.32 -24.23 1.89
C ARG A 655 -31.26 -24.64 0.89
N VAL A 656 -30.35 -25.54 1.27
CA VAL A 656 -29.27 -26.04 0.39
C VAL A 656 -29.85 -26.73 -0.84
N TRP A 657 -30.82 -27.64 -0.70
CA TRP A 657 -31.37 -28.33 -1.87
C TRP A 657 -32.15 -27.36 -2.77
N ARG A 658 -32.81 -26.34 -2.22
CA ARG A 658 -33.51 -25.33 -3.03
C ARG A 658 -32.54 -24.45 -3.83
N LEU A 659 -31.47 -23.98 -3.20
CA LEU A 659 -30.41 -23.21 -3.87
C LEU A 659 -29.72 -24.05 -4.95
N ALA A 660 -29.48 -25.34 -4.68
CA ALA A 660 -28.91 -26.25 -5.67
C ALA A 660 -29.82 -26.42 -6.91
N LEU A 661 -31.15 -26.39 -6.78
CA LEU A 661 -32.06 -26.38 -7.94
C LEU A 661 -31.94 -25.10 -8.78
N CYS A 662 -31.71 -23.94 -8.14
CA CYS A 662 -31.48 -22.69 -8.86
C CYS A 662 -30.16 -22.71 -9.64
N LEU A 663 -29.08 -23.22 -9.02
CA LEU A 663 -27.79 -23.36 -9.67
C LEU A 663 -27.79 -24.44 -10.78
N ASP A 664 -28.58 -25.53 -10.64
CA ASP A 664 -28.80 -26.49 -11.73
C ASP A 664 -29.39 -25.80 -12.96
N ALA A 665 -30.43 -24.97 -12.78
CA ALA A 665 -31.05 -24.23 -13.88
C ALA A 665 -30.05 -23.29 -14.57
N PHE A 666 -29.20 -22.62 -13.79
CA PHE A 666 -28.12 -21.77 -14.32
C PHE A 666 -27.11 -22.57 -15.16
N HIS A 667 -26.57 -23.66 -14.61
CA HIS A 667 -25.56 -24.47 -15.30
C HIS A 667 -26.12 -25.23 -16.49
N PHE A 668 -27.41 -25.59 -16.47
CA PHE A 668 -28.11 -26.13 -17.63
C PHE A 668 -28.10 -25.12 -18.78
N GLN A 669 -28.42 -23.85 -18.52
CA GLN A 669 -28.42 -22.79 -19.54
C GLN A 669 -27.02 -22.48 -20.07
N ARG A 670 -25.96 -22.65 -19.26
CA ARG A 670 -24.56 -22.51 -19.70
C ARG A 670 -23.99 -23.74 -20.42
N GLY A 671 -24.68 -24.88 -20.39
CA GLY A 671 -24.15 -26.15 -20.89
C GLY A 671 -23.03 -26.75 -20.02
N ASN A 672 -22.84 -26.27 -18.79
CA ASN A 672 -21.78 -26.72 -17.88
C ASN A 672 -22.13 -28.06 -17.20
N ARG A 673 -22.09 -29.15 -17.96
CA ARG A 673 -22.53 -30.50 -17.52
C ARG A 673 -21.81 -30.98 -16.24
N THR A 674 -20.51 -30.73 -16.10
CA THR A 674 -19.73 -31.14 -14.91
C THR A 674 -20.16 -30.41 -13.64
N GLU A 675 -20.36 -29.09 -13.72
CA GLU A 675 -20.84 -28.30 -12.59
C GLU A 675 -22.28 -28.70 -12.22
N ARG A 676 -23.09 -28.97 -13.23
CA ARG A 676 -24.46 -29.44 -13.04
C ARG A 676 -24.51 -30.77 -12.28
N LEU A 677 -23.64 -31.74 -12.60
CA LEU A 677 -23.52 -32.99 -11.81
C LEU A 677 -23.10 -32.71 -10.37
N THR A 678 -22.16 -31.79 -10.16
CA THR A 678 -21.64 -31.43 -8.83
C THR A 678 -22.75 -30.84 -7.96
N VAL A 679 -23.47 -29.84 -8.47
CA VAL A 679 -24.58 -29.18 -7.77
C VAL A 679 -25.74 -30.16 -7.53
N CYS A 680 -26.11 -30.98 -8.52
CA CYS A 680 -27.12 -32.02 -8.34
C CYS A 680 -26.72 -33.02 -7.24
N GLY A 681 -25.45 -33.43 -7.18
CA GLY A 681 -24.94 -34.30 -6.12
C GLY A 681 -25.05 -33.70 -4.72
N ILE A 682 -24.77 -32.39 -4.57
CA ILE A 682 -25.01 -31.65 -3.32
C ILE A 682 -26.51 -31.65 -2.99
N GLY A 683 -27.35 -31.34 -3.98
CA GLY A 683 -28.80 -31.33 -3.86
C GLY A 683 -29.40 -32.67 -3.41
N VAL A 684 -28.95 -33.80 -3.97
CA VAL A 684 -29.39 -35.14 -3.54
C VAL A 684 -29.06 -35.38 -2.07
N ARG A 685 -27.82 -35.09 -1.63
CA ARG A 685 -27.41 -35.29 -0.24
C ARG A 685 -28.22 -34.42 0.72
N ALA A 686 -28.44 -33.16 0.37
CA ALA A 686 -29.25 -32.24 1.17
C ALA A 686 -30.72 -32.67 1.22
N ALA A 687 -31.33 -33.04 0.09
CA ALA A 687 -32.70 -33.55 0.03
C ALA A 687 -32.87 -34.85 0.82
N GLN A 688 -31.87 -35.75 0.79
CA GLN A 688 -31.86 -36.97 1.59
C GLN A 688 -31.81 -36.66 3.09
N ALA A 689 -30.93 -35.74 3.51
CA ALA A 689 -30.82 -35.34 4.91
C ALA A 689 -32.07 -34.61 5.42
N ALA A 690 -32.77 -33.87 4.55
CA ALA A 690 -34.07 -33.26 4.85
C ALA A 690 -35.26 -34.25 4.80
N GLY A 691 -35.05 -35.49 4.31
CA GLY A 691 -36.12 -36.48 4.14
C GLY A 691 -37.09 -36.18 2.98
N ASP A 692 -36.74 -35.27 2.07
CA ASP A 692 -37.60 -34.86 0.96
C ASP A 692 -37.39 -35.79 -0.26
N LYS A 693 -38.32 -36.72 -0.44
CA LYS A 693 -38.30 -37.67 -1.57
C LYS A 693 -38.59 -37.01 -2.92
N HIS A 694 -39.41 -35.96 -2.92
CA HIS A 694 -39.76 -35.23 -4.14
C HIS A 694 -38.53 -34.48 -4.69
N ALA A 695 -37.77 -33.82 -3.81
CA ALA A 695 -36.52 -33.18 -4.17
C ALA A 695 -35.45 -34.20 -4.62
N GLN A 696 -35.35 -35.36 -3.94
CA GLN A 696 -34.46 -36.45 -4.37
C GLN A 696 -34.77 -36.91 -5.80
N ALA A 697 -36.05 -37.19 -6.11
CA ALA A 697 -36.45 -37.59 -7.46
C ALA A 697 -36.10 -36.52 -8.52
N ASN A 698 -36.34 -35.24 -8.21
CA ASN A 698 -36.03 -34.12 -9.11
C ASN A 698 -34.53 -33.98 -9.40
N PHE A 699 -33.66 -34.16 -8.41
CA PHE A 699 -32.22 -34.13 -8.67
C PHE A 699 -31.73 -35.36 -9.41
N LEU A 700 -32.23 -36.54 -9.07
CA LEU A 700 -31.82 -37.79 -9.72
C LEU A 700 -32.21 -37.80 -11.20
N LEU A 701 -33.42 -37.35 -11.58
CA LEU A 701 -33.79 -37.30 -13.00
C LEU A 701 -32.91 -36.32 -13.80
N ARG A 702 -32.52 -35.18 -13.21
CA ARG A 702 -31.63 -34.19 -13.85
C ARG A 702 -30.21 -34.71 -14.00
N MET A 703 -29.72 -35.39 -12.96
CA MET A 703 -28.42 -36.03 -12.94
C MET A 703 -28.36 -37.15 -13.98
N GLY A 704 -29.41 -37.98 -14.08
CA GLY A 704 -29.49 -39.04 -15.07
C GLY A 704 -29.45 -38.52 -16.51
N GLY A 705 -30.24 -37.50 -16.85
CA GLY A 705 -30.16 -36.86 -18.17
C GLY A 705 -28.77 -36.29 -18.46
N THR A 706 -28.14 -35.62 -17.48
CA THR A 706 -26.78 -35.07 -17.64
C THR A 706 -25.71 -36.17 -17.80
N LEU A 707 -25.86 -37.31 -17.13
CA LEU A 707 -24.98 -38.47 -17.28
C LEU A 707 -25.12 -39.10 -18.67
N ALA A 708 -26.34 -39.18 -19.20
CA ALA A 708 -26.60 -39.65 -20.56
C ALA A 708 -25.94 -38.75 -21.61
N ASP A 709 -26.07 -37.42 -21.46
CA ASP A 709 -25.40 -36.43 -22.32
C ASP A 709 -23.86 -36.56 -22.32
N LEU A 710 -23.28 -37.06 -21.23
CA LEU A 710 -21.84 -37.31 -21.07
C LEU A 710 -21.42 -38.73 -21.51
N GLY A 711 -22.34 -39.54 -22.02
CA GLY A 711 -22.08 -40.92 -22.44
C GLY A 711 -21.90 -41.92 -21.29
N ARG A 712 -22.20 -41.54 -20.03
CA ARG A 712 -22.14 -42.42 -18.84
C ARG A 712 -23.45 -43.19 -18.69
N LEU A 713 -23.79 -43.96 -19.72
CA LEU A 713 -25.13 -44.52 -19.94
C LEU A 713 -25.60 -45.47 -18.83
N ASP A 714 -24.72 -46.37 -18.36
CA ASP A 714 -25.05 -47.31 -17.28
C ASP A 714 -25.38 -46.60 -15.96
N GLU A 715 -24.64 -45.53 -15.65
CA GLU A 715 -24.91 -44.71 -14.47
C GLU A 715 -26.20 -43.91 -14.64
N ALA A 716 -26.42 -43.34 -15.83
CA ALA A 716 -27.62 -42.59 -16.17
C ALA A 716 -28.90 -43.42 -15.95
N VAL A 717 -28.92 -44.65 -16.48
CA VAL A 717 -30.06 -45.58 -16.32
C VAL A 717 -30.29 -45.89 -14.85
N ARG A 718 -29.26 -46.28 -14.08
CA ARG A 718 -29.40 -46.56 -12.64
C ARG A 718 -29.93 -45.36 -11.85
N THR A 719 -29.39 -44.17 -12.11
CA THR A 719 -29.81 -42.94 -11.43
C THR A 719 -31.26 -42.59 -11.75
N CYS A 720 -31.68 -42.67 -13.02
CA CYS A 720 -33.07 -42.43 -13.41
C CYS A 720 -34.03 -43.51 -12.89
N THR A 721 -33.61 -44.76 -12.76
CA THR A 721 -34.42 -45.80 -12.09
C THR A 721 -34.71 -45.42 -10.64
N SER A 722 -33.69 -45.01 -9.88
CA SER A 722 -33.90 -44.51 -8.52
C SER A 722 -34.82 -43.28 -8.49
N ALA A 723 -34.73 -42.38 -9.47
CA ALA A 723 -35.63 -41.23 -9.57
C ALA A 723 -37.11 -41.65 -9.67
N VAL A 724 -37.41 -42.70 -10.46
CA VAL A 724 -38.77 -43.24 -10.59
C VAL A 724 -39.26 -43.83 -9.26
N ASP A 725 -38.39 -44.54 -8.53
CA ASP A 725 -38.73 -45.12 -7.23
C ASP A 725 -39.07 -44.04 -6.19
N PHE A 726 -38.29 -42.95 -6.14
CA PHE A 726 -38.55 -41.83 -5.23
C PHE A 726 -39.79 -41.01 -5.63
N ALA A 727 -40.15 -41.00 -6.91
CA ALA A 727 -41.29 -40.26 -7.43
C ALA A 727 -42.65 -40.95 -7.24
N ALA A 728 -42.70 -42.15 -6.65
CA ALA A 728 -43.91 -42.98 -6.60
C ALA A 728 -45.17 -42.28 -6.02
N GLY A 729 -45.00 -41.27 -5.17
CA GLY A 729 -46.09 -40.50 -4.55
C GLY A 729 -46.55 -39.26 -5.31
N ASP A 730 -45.90 -38.87 -6.40
CA ASP A 730 -46.21 -37.67 -7.19
C ASP A 730 -46.32 -38.03 -8.69
N PRO A 731 -47.53 -38.05 -9.26
CA PRO A 731 -47.73 -38.41 -10.66
C PRO A 731 -46.94 -37.54 -11.63
N GLN A 732 -46.85 -36.23 -11.40
CA GLN A 732 -46.15 -35.32 -12.30
C GLN A 732 -44.64 -35.59 -12.30
N VAL A 733 -44.04 -35.74 -11.12
CA VAL A 733 -42.61 -36.06 -11.01
C VAL A 733 -42.30 -37.46 -11.53
N ARG A 734 -43.20 -38.42 -11.28
CA ARG A 734 -43.05 -39.78 -11.80
C ARG A 734 -43.09 -39.83 -13.31
N CYS A 735 -43.99 -39.06 -13.94
CA CYS A 735 -44.03 -38.90 -15.39
C CYS A 735 -42.71 -38.34 -15.92
N ALA A 736 -42.17 -37.29 -15.30
CA ALA A 736 -40.89 -36.70 -15.70
C ALA A 736 -39.70 -37.66 -15.50
N ALA A 737 -39.68 -38.42 -14.40
CA ALA A 737 -38.66 -39.42 -14.12
C ALA A 737 -38.71 -40.59 -15.13
N LEU A 738 -39.91 -41.08 -15.47
CA LEU A 738 -40.11 -42.12 -16.48
C LEU A 738 -39.68 -41.64 -17.88
N ALA A 739 -40.02 -40.40 -18.24
CA ALA A 739 -39.60 -39.81 -19.52
C ALA A 739 -38.07 -39.70 -19.61
N ASN A 740 -37.40 -39.25 -18.54
CA ASN A 740 -35.94 -39.18 -18.49
C ASN A 740 -35.28 -40.57 -18.46
N LEU A 741 -35.87 -41.55 -17.77
CA LEU A 741 -35.40 -42.94 -17.83
C LEU A 741 -35.53 -43.51 -19.25
N GLY A 742 -36.65 -43.25 -19.92
CA GLY A 742 -36.85 -43.65 -21.32
C GLY A 742 -35.82 -43.01 -22.25
N TYR A 743 -35.49 -41.73 -22.04
CA TYR A 743 -34.40 -41.06 -22.76
C TYR A 743 -33.04 -41.73 -22.51
N CYS A 744 -32.71 -42.05 -21.24
CA CYS A 744 -31.46 -42.72 -20.89
C CYS A 744 -31.37 -44.14 -21.49
N LEU A 745 -32.47 -44.89 -21.51
CA LEU A 745 -32.53 -46.22 -22.12
C LEU A 745 -32.39 -46.16 -23.64
N LEU A 746 -33.01 -45.16 -24.29
CA LEU A 746 -32.83 -44.91 -25.72
C LEU A 746 -31.35 -44.64 -26.04
N ALA A 747 -30.70 -43.78 -25.27
CA ALA A 747 -29.27 -43.49 -25.43
C ALA A 747 -28.38 -44.72 -25.17
N ALA A 748 -28.78 -45.61 -24.26
CA ALA A 748 -28.14 -46.91 -24.01
C ALA A 748 -28.43 -47.99 -25.08
N GLY A 749 -29.35 -47.73 -26.02
CA GLY A 749 -29.75 -48.66 -27.07
C GLY A 749 -30.83 -49.68 -26.67
N ASP A 750 -31.36 -49.62 -25.45
CA ASP A 750 -32.51 -50.45 -25.03
C ASP A 750 -33.83 -49.81 -25.50
N LEU A 751 -34.13 -50.01 -26.78
CA LEU A 751 -35.29 -49.42 -27.45
C LEU A 751 -36.63 -49.93 -26.87
N ASP A 752 -36.68 -51.21 -26.48
CA ASP A 752 -37.89 -51.82 -25.94
C ASP A 752 -38.19 -51.33 -24.53
N GLY A 753 -37.16 -51.27 -23.67
CA GLY A 753 -37.24 -50.69 -22.34
C GLY A 753 -37.62 -49.21 -22.40
N ALA A 754 -36.99 -48.44 -23.29
CA ALA A 754 -37.32 -47.03 -23.51
C ALA A 754 -38.79 -46.84 -23.90
N GLY A 755 -39.28 -47.62 -24.88
CA GLY A 755 -40.66 -47.57 -25.33
C GLY A 755 -41.66 -47.96 -24.25
N GLN A 756 -41.31 -48.89 -23.35
CA GLN A 756 -42.16 -49.25 -22.22
C GLN A 756 -42.29 -48.11 -21.21
N ARG A 757 -41.17 -47.52 -20.77
CA ARG A 757 -41.18 -46.40 -19.80
C ARG A 757 -41.91 -45.17 -20.35
N MET A 758 -41.76 -44.88 -21.64
CA MET A 758 -42.40 -43.73 -22.27
C MET A 758 -43.92 -43.93 -22.43
N ARG A 759 -44.41 -45.17 -22.61
CA ARG A 759 -45.85 -45.49 -22.56
C ARG A 759 -46.43 -45.35 -21.15
N GLU A 760 -45.71 -45.79 -20.13
CA GLU A 760 -46.10 -45.59 -18.72
C GLU A 760 -46.19 -44.08 -18.40
N ALA A 761 -45.24 -43.27 -18.89
CA ALA A 761 -45.32 -41.81 -18.76
C ALA A 761 -46.56 -41.24 -19.49
N LEU A 762 -46.85 -41.73 -20.70
CA LEU A 762 -48.01 -41.28 -21.49
C LEU A 762 -49.32 -41.54 -20.75
N GLU A 763 -49.49 -42.72 -20.14
CA GLU A 763 -50.64 -43.06 -19.30
C GLU A 763 -50.85 -42.03 -18.17
N ILE A 764 -49.78 -41.64 -17.47
CA ILE A 764 -49.86 -40.61 -16.41
C ILE A 764 -50.29 -39.24 -16.98
N THR A 765 -49.84 -38.88 -18.18
CA THR A 765 -50.29 -37.61 -18.79
C THR A 765 -51.77 -37.61 -19.14
N HIS A 766 -52.36 -38.77 -19.45
CA HIS A 766 -53.81 -38.90 -19.64
C HIS A 766 -54.58 -38.69 -18.34
N GLU A 767 -54.08 -39.23 -17.22
CA GLU A 767 -54.70 -39.08 -15.90
C GLU A 767 -54.62 -37.64 -15.36
N THR A 768 -53.49 -36.97 -15.61
CA THR A 768 -53.23 -35.61 -15.11
C THR A 768 -53.77 -34.50 -16.02
N GLY A 769 -54.08 -34.82 -17.28
CA GLY A 769 -54.56 -33.85 -18.27
C GLY A 769 -53.49 -32.85 -18.75
N ASP A 770 -52.21 -33.11 -18.50
CA ASP A 770 -51.11 -32.25 -18.94
C ASP A 770 -50.82 -32.43 -20.44
N VAL A 771 -51.51 -31.61 -21.24
CA VAL A 771 -51.40 -31.59 -22.71
C VAL A 771 -49.97 -31.36 -23.20
N ARG A 772 -49.20 -30.50 -22.51
CA ARG A 772 -47.84 -30.14 -22.93
C ARG A 772 -46.88 -31.30 -22.68
N THR A 773 -46.90 -31.87 -21.48
CA THR A 773 -46.06 -33.02 -21.14
C THR A 773 -46.42 -34.22 -22.03
N ARG A 774 -47.71 -34.42 -22.31
CA ARG A 774 -48.20 -35.44 -23.25
C ARG A 774 -47.56 -35.30 -24.63
N ALA A 775 -47.56 -34.09 -25.20
CA ALA A 775 -46.95 -33.84 -26.50
C ALA A 775 -45.44 -34.14 -26.51
N GLY A 776 -44.72 -33.77 -25.44
CA GLY A 776 -43.29 -34.08 -25.29
C GLY A 776 -43.02 -35.59 -25.19
N VAL A 777 -43.83 -36.33 -24.44
CA VAL A 777 -43.74 -37.80 -24.32
C VAL A 777 -44.02 -38.49 -25.66
N LEU A 778 -45.02 -38.00 -26.43
CA LEU A 778 -45.31 -38.50 -27.78
C LEU A 778 -44.14 -38.26 -28.76
N ASN A 779 -43.49 -37.10 -28.70
CA ASN A 779 -42.29 -36.84 -29.50
C ASN A 779 -41.14 -37.79 -29.14
N ASN A 780 -40.94 -38.08 -27.84
CA ASN A 780 -39.92 -39.05 -27.45
C ASN A 780 -40.27 -40.48 -27.89
N LEU A 781 -41.55 -40.87 -27.85
CA LEU A 781 -42.02 -42.13 -28.46
C LEU A 781 -41.73 -42.18 -29.96
N ALA A 782 -41.94 -41.07 -30.67
CA ALA A 782 -41.61 -41.01 -32.09
C ALA A 782 -40.11 -41.22 -32.34
N ASN A 783 -39.23 -40.60 -31.56
CA ASN A 783 -37.79 -40.83 -31.65
C ASN A 783 -37.41 -42.30 -31.40
N ILE A 784 -38.04 -42.95 -30.42
CA ILE A 784 -37.84 -44.39 -30.16
C ILE A 784 -38.31 -45.22 -31.37
N ARG A 785 -39.46 -44.90 -31.96
CA ARG A 785 -39.97 -45.59 -33.17
C ARG A 785 -39.08 -45.38 -34.39
N LEU A 786 -38.51 -44.19 -34.57
CA LEU A 786 -37.51 -43.94 -35.62
C LEU A 786 -36.26 -44.80 -35.42
N ALA A 787 -35.75 -44.90 -34.20
CA ALA A 787 -34.61 -45.76 -33.89
C ALA A 787 -34.92 -47.26 -34.13
N GLN A 788 -36.17 -47.67 -33.96
CA GLN A 788 -36.66 -49.02 -34.28
C GLN A 788 -36.98 -49.24 -35.77
N GLN A 789 -36.77 -48.24 -36.63
CA GLN A 789 -37.13 -48.26 -38.07
C GLN A 789 -38.64 -48.41 -38.35
N ASN A 790 -39.50 -48.07 -37.37
CA ASN A 790 -40.97 -48.03 -37.50
C ASN A 790 -41.44 -46.60 -37.83
N THR A 791 -41.03 -46.10 -38.99
CA THR A 791 -41.12 -44.67 -39.34
C THR A 791 -42.56 -44.16 -39.49
N GLU A 792 -43.49 -44.98 -39.99
CA GLU A 792 -44.90 -44.59 -40.13
C GLU A 792 -45.56 -44.36 -38.76
N GLU A 793 -45.23 -45.20 -37.77
CA GLU A 793 -45.75 -45.06 -36.41
C GLU A 793 -45.13 -43.82 -35.74
N ALA A 794 -43.84 -43.54 -35.98
CA ALA A 794 -43.21 -42.31 -35.53
C ALA A 794 -43.93 -41.07 -36.07
N LEU A 795 -44.21 -41.03 -37.38
CA LEU A 795 -44.92 -39.91 -38.00
C LEU A 795 -46.33 -39.71 -37.42
N ARG A 796 -47.02 -40.80 -37.07
CA ARG A 796 -48.32 -40.73 -36.37
C ARG A 796 -48.18 -40.05 -35.00
N TYR A 797 -47.20 -40.46 -34.20
CA TYR A 797 -46.96 -39.86 -32.88
C TYR A 797 -46.56 -38.39 -32.95
N VAL A 798 -45.69 -38.02 -33.90
CA VAL A 798 -45.29 -36.61 -34.12
C VAL A 798 -46.49 -35.74 -34.48
N ARG A 799 -47.36 -36.20 -35.38
CA ARG A 799 -48.56 -35.44 -35.79
C ARG A 799 -49.54 -35.25 -34.64
N GLU A 800 -49.72 -36.28 -33.81
CA GLU A 800 -50.52 -36.15 -32.58
C GLU A 800 -49.91 -35.12 -31.62
N ALA A 801 -48.59 -35.14 -31.43
CA ALA A 801 -47.88 -34.16 -30.62
C ALA A 801 -48.04 -32.72 -31.16
N LEU A 802 -47.90 -32.51 -32.47
CA LEU A 802 -48.06 -31.21 -33.12
C LEU A 802 -49.49 -30.66 -32.98
N GLU A 803 -50.51 -31.50 -33.04
CA GLU A 803 -51.90 -31.08 -32.83
C GLU A 803 -52.13 -30.61 -31.38
N LEU A 804 -51.56 -31.32 -30.40
CA LEU A 804 -51.62 -30.90 -29.00
C LEU A 804 -50.89 -29.56 -28.80
N PHE A 805 -49.76 -29.39 -29.47
CA PHE A 805 -48.96 -28.17 -29.40
C PHE A 805 -49.69 -26.92 -29.93
N ARG A 806 -50.63 -27.05 -30.88
CA ARG A 806 -51.48 -25.93 -31.31
C ARG A 806 -52.34 -25.33 -30.20
N THR A 807 -52.57 -26.06 -29.11
CA THR A 807 -53.44 -25.61 -28.01
C THR A 807 -52.66 -25.02 -26.83
N VAL A 808 -51.33 -24.97 -26.91
CA VAL A 808 -50.45 -24.45 -25.86
C VAL A 808 -49.49 -23.38 -26.42
N PRO A 809 -48.96 -22.47 -25.57
CA PRO A 809 -47.94 -21.52 -25.99
C PRO A 809 -46.70 -22.22 -26.57
N LEU A 810 -46.02 -21.56 -27.52
CA LEU A 810 -44.80 -22.05 -28.16
C LEU A 810 -43.73 -22.42 -27.10
N THR A 811 -43.08 -23.56 -27.30
CA THR A 811 -41.98 -24.07 -26.44
C THR A 811 -40.90 -24.74 -27.28
N LYS A 812 -39.72 -24.97 -26.67
CA LYS A 812 -38.64 -25.74 -27.30
C LYS A 812 -39.06 -27.14 -27.75
N SER A 813 -40.02 -27.75 -27.05
CA SER A 813 -40.56 -29.05 -27.44
C SER A 813 -41.30 -29.01 -28.77
N HIS A 814 -41.87 -27.87 -29.18
CA HIS A 814 -42.50 -27.70 -30.49
C HIS A 814 -41.45 -27.78 -31.60
N VAL A 815 -40.35 -27.04 -31.44
CA VAL A 815 -39.21 -27.02 -32.36
C VAL A 815 -38.67 -28.43 -32.56
N ALA A 816 -38.37 -29.13 -31.46
CA ALA A 816 -37.88 -30.50 -31.49
C ALA A 816 -38.85 -31.46 -32.17
N THR A 817 -40.17 -31.26 -32.01
CA THR A 817 -41.20 -32.13 -32.60
C THR A 817 -41.32 -31.94 -34.12
N LEU A 818 -41.24 -30.71 -34.61
CA LEU A 818 -41.14 -30.42 -36.06
C LEU A 818 -39.85 -30.98 -36.66
N HIS A 819 -38.74 -30.90 -35.92
CA HIS A 819 -37.49 -31.53 -36.35
C HIS A 819 -37.64 -33.06 -36.44
N THR A 820 -38.28 -33.71 -35.45
CA THR A 820 -38.58 -35.15 -35.52
C THR A 820 -39.51 -35.48 -36.70
N GLU A 821 -40.47 -34.60 -37.03
CA GLU A 821 -41.33 -34.75 -38.22
C GLU A 821 -40.50 -34.78 -39.50
N GLY A 822 -39.61 -33.79 -39.65
CA GLY A 822 -38.69 -33.72 -40.78
C GLY A 822 -37.84 -34.99 -40.90
N SER A 823 -37.35 -35.51 -39.78
CA SER A 823 -36.55 -36.76 -39.76
C SER A 823 -37.36 -37.98 -40.20
N ALA A 824 -38.62 -38.08 -39.74
CA ALA A 824 -39.52 -39.16 -40.16
C ALA A 824 -39.84 -39.07 -41.66
N LEU A 825 -40.18 -37.88 -42.15
CA LEU A 825 -40.50 -37.62 -43.57
C LEU A 825 -39.30 -37.87 -44.48
N ARG A 826 -38.09 -37.46 -44.07
CA ARG A 826 -36.83 -37.73 -44.78
C ARG A 826 -36.59 -39.23 -44.91
N THR A 827 -36.77 -39.99 -43.82
CA THR A 827 -36.61 -41.45 -43.82
C THR A 827 -37.62 -42.16 -44.73
N LEU A 828 -38.83 -41.60 -44.87
CA LEU A 828 -39.85 -42.08 -45.83
C LEU A 828 -39.62 -41.62 -47.28
N GLY A 829 -38.55 -40.87 -47.56
CA GLY A 829 -38.25 -40.33 -48.89
C GLY A 829 -39.15 -39.13 -49.30
N ARG A 830 -39.93 -38.57 -48.38
CA ARG A 830 -40.81 -37.41 -48.61
C ARG A 830 -40.03 -36.10 -48.43
N LEU A 831 -38.99 -35.92 -49.24
CA LEU A 831 -37.95 -34.90 -49.04
C LEU A 831 -38.48 -33.45 -49.03
N ASN A 832 -39.43 -33.10 -49.90
CA ASN A 832 -40.01 -31.74 -49.92
C ASN A 832 -40.80 -31.42 -48.64
N GLU A 833 -41.54 -32.39 -48.12
CA GLU A 833 -42.27 -32.21 -46.87
C GLU A 833 -41.32 -32.16 -45.67
N ALA A 834 -40.26 -32.98 -45.68
CA ALA A 834 -39.21 -32.93 -44.68
C ALA A 834 -38.54 -31.56 -44.62
N LEU A 835 -38.21 -30.99 -45.78
CA LEU A 835 -37.63 -29.64 -45.89
C LEU A 835 -38.56 -28.58 -45.27
N GLN A 836 -39.86 -28.65 -45.57
CA GLN A 836 -40.82 -27.71 -44.98
C GLN A 836 -40.89 -27.83 -43.46
N SER A 837 -40.99 -29.06 -42.91
CA SER A 837 -40.99 -29.25 -41.45
C SER A 837 -39.71 -28.73 -40.78
N TYR A 838 -38.54 -28.88 -41.43
CA TYR A 838 -37.29 -28.32 -40.89
C TYR A 838 -37.23 -26.78 -40.98
N LEU A 839 -37.78 -26.17 -42.03
CA LEU A 839 -37.88 -24.71 -42.15
C LEU A 839 -38.84 -24.13 -41.10
N ASP A 840 -39.99 -24.76 -40.88
CA ASP A 840 -40.92 -24.36 -39.83
C ASP A 840 -40.28 -24.51 -38.44
N SER A 841 -39.51 -25.58 -38.23
CA SER A 841 -38.71 -25.78 -37.01
C SER A 841 -37.65 -24.70 -36.83
N LEU A 842 -36.92 -24.33 -37.90
CA LEU A 842 -35.92 -23.27 -37.87
C LEU A 842 -36.52 -21.91 -37.51
N ALA A 843 -37.62 -21.53 -38.14
CA ALA A 843 -38.30 -20.25 -37.87
C ALA A 843 -38.73 -20.14 -36.40
N LEU A 844 -39.24 -21.23 -35.82
CA LEU A 844 -39.58 -21.28 -34.39
C LEU A 844 -38.34 -21.27 -33.49
N ALA A 845 -37.25 -21.94 -33.89
CA ALA A 845 -36.00 -21.90 -33.14
C ALA A 845 -35.42 -20.48 -33.07
N GLU A 846 -35.49 -19.73 -34.17
CA GLU A 846 -35.09 -18.32 -34.25
C GLU A 846 -36.00 -17.42 -33.40
N GLU A 847 -37.32 -17.60 -33.47
CA GLU A 847 -38.29 -16.87 -32.63
C GLU A 847 -38.01 -17.09 -31.13
N LEU A 848 -37.65 -18.31 -30.74
CA LEU A 848 -37.30 -18.67 -29.37
C LEU A 848 -35.84 -18.36 -29.00
N SER A 849 -35.03 -17.86 -29.95
CA SER A 849 -33.59 -17.62 -29.79
C SER A 849 -32.83 -18.85 -29.27
N ASP A 850 -33.19 -20.06 -29.72
CA ASP A 850 -32.53 -21.31 -29.34
C ASP A 850 -31.44 -21.68 -30.35
N GLN A 851 -30.23 -21.15 -30.13
CA GLN A 851 -29.08 -21.34 -31.02
C GLN A 851 -28.74 -22.81 -31.30
N TYR A 852 -28.93 -23.72 -30.34
CA TYR A 852 -28.64 -25.13 -30.53
C TYR A 852 -29.65 -25.79 -31.47
N GLN A 853 -30.94 -25.49 -31.29
CA GLN A 853 -31.98 -25.97 -32.21
C GLN A 853 -31.85 -25.33 -33.60
N THR A 854 -31.49 -24.05 -33.69
CA THR A 854 -31.18 -23.38 -34.96
C THR A 854 -30.05 -24.10 -35.71
N ALA A 855 -28.98 -24.49 -35.00
CA ALA A 855 -27.87 -25.25 -35.59
C ALA A 855 -28.31 -26.64 -36.10
N LEU A 856 -29.12 -27.36 -35.31
CA LEU A 856 -29.69 -28.66 -35.70
C LEU A 856 -30.55 -28.55 -36.96
N CYS A 857 -31.45 -27.57 -37.01
CA CYS A 857 -32.32 -27.34 -38.16
C CYS A 857 -31.51 -26.99 -39.41
N HIS A 858 -30.51 -26.11 -39.31
CA HIS A 858 -29.64 -25.80 -40.44
C HIS A 858 -28.88 -27.03 -40.95
N ARG A 859 -28.34 -27.88 -40.07
CA ARG A 859 -27.71 -29.14 -40.47
C ARG A 859 -28.69 -30.02 -41.24
N ALA A 860 -29.88 -30.25 -40.68
CA ALA A 860 -30.89 -31.11 -41.29
C ALA A 860 -31.43 -30.58 -42.63
N ILE A 861 -31.57 -29.25 -42.76
CA ILE A 861 -31.93 -28.59 -44.03
C ILE A 861 -30.84 -28.83 -45.08
N GLY A 862 -29.57 -28.65 -44.72
CA GLY A 862 -28.45 -28.91 -45.63
C GLY A 862 -28.46 -30.35 -46.16
N ASP A 863 -28.62 -31.32 -45.26
CA ASP A 863 -28.70 -32.74 -45.61
C ASP A 863 -29.86 -33.07 -46.57
N VAL A 864 -31.04 -32.47 -46.38
CA VAL A 864 -32.19 -32.70 -47.27
C VAL A 864 -32.01 -32.00 -48.62
N LEU A 865 -31.45 -30.79 -48.63
CA LEU A 865 -31.17 -30.06 -49.87
C LEU A 865 -30.13 -30.77 -50.73
N GLU A 866 -29.12 -31.39 -50.12
CA GLU A 866 -28.17 -32.25 -50.83
C GLU A 866 -28.88 -33.42 -51.52
N GLN A 867 -29.78 -34.11 -50.80
CA GLN A 867 -30.58 -35.21 -51.37
C GLN A 867 -31.53 -34.75 -52.50
N LEU A 868 -31.93 -33.48 -52.49
CA LEU A 868 -32.73 -32.84 -53.54
C LEU A 868 -31.89 -32.28 -54.71
N GLY A 869 -30.55 -32.35 -54.64
CA GLY A 869 -29.64 -31.88 -55.68
C GLY A 869 -29.24 -30.39 -55.59
N GLY A 870 -29.54 -29.72 -54.47
CA GLY A 870 -29.25 -28.31 -54.22
C GLY A 870 -27.91 -28.06 -53.49
N ALA A 871 -26.80 -28.58 -54.02
CA ALA A 871 -25.50 -28.61 -53.33
C ALA A 871 -25.00 -27.24 -52.82
N SER A 872 -25.18 -26.17 -53.59
CA SER A 872 -24.72 -24.82 -53.21
C SER A 872 -25.51 -24.22 -52.04
N VAL A 873 -26.82 -24.49 -51.98
CA VAL A 873 -27.70 -24.01 -50.89
C VAL A 873 -27.50 -24.88 -49.65
N ALA A 874 -27.26 -26.19 -49.82
CA ALA A 874 -26.91 -27.10 -48.73
C ALA A 874 -25.64 -26.65 -47.99
N ALA A 875 -24.58 -26.29 -48.74
CA ALA A 875 -23.32 -25.81 -48.18
C ALA A 875 -23.47 -24.53 -47.34
N ALA A 876 -24.36 -23.61 -47.73
CA ALA A 876 -24.64 -22.41 -46.95
C ALA A 876 -25.27 -22.75 -45.58
N HIS A 877 -26.22 -23.67 -45.56
CA HIS A 877 -26.86 -24.11 -44.31
C HIS A 877 -25.89 -24.88 -43.39
N TRP A 878 -25.06 -25.76 -43.93
CA TRP A 878 -24.02 -26.43 -43.13
C TRP A 878 -23.01 -25.44 -42.55
N ARG A 879 -22.63 -24.37 -43.29
CA ARG A 879 -21.77 -23.30 -42.74
C ARG A 879 -22.45 -22.57 -41.57
N SER A 880 -23.73 -22.21 -41.69
CA SER A 880 -24.47 -21.59 -40.58
C SER A 880 -24.53 -22.51 -39.36
N ALA A 881 -24.82 -23.81 -39.56
CA ALA A 881 -24.80 -24.80 -38.48
C ALA A 881 -23.41 -24.91 -37.83
N MET A 882 -22.35 -24.96 -38.63
CA MET A 882 -20.96 -25.03 -38.17
C MET A 882 -20.58 -23.82 -37.30
N LEU A 883 -20.91 -22.60 -37.74
CA LEU A 883 -20.63 -21.37 -36.98
C LEU A 883 -21.34 -21.39 -35.63
N LEU A 884 -22.64 -21.74 -35.61
CA LEU A 884 -23.40 -21.84 -34.37
C LEU A 884 -22.84 -22.93 -33.44
N TYR A 885 -22.48 -24.12 -33.97
CA TYR A 885 -21.84 -25.15 -33.15
C TYR A 885 -20.49 -24.70 -32.59
N ARG A 886 -19.72 -23.91 -33.34
CA ARG A 886 -18.43 -23.36 -32.88
C ARG A 886 -18.63 -22.33 -31.77
N GLU A 887 -19.62 -21.46 -31.88
CA GLU A 887 -20.02 -20.54 -30.79
C GLU A 887 -20.48 -21.29 -29.54
N LEU A 888 -21.16 -22.41 -29.71
CA LEU A 888 -21.64 -23.27 -28.63
C LEU A 888 -20.57 -24.23 -28.07
N GLY A 889 -19.36 -24.28 -28.66
CA GLY A 889 -18.30 -25.21 -28.28
C GLY A 889 -18.65 -26.69 -28.48
N HIS A 890 -19.49 -27.00 -29.47
CA HIS A 890 -19.98 -28.35 -29.74
C HIS A 890 -19.10 -29.09 -30.75
N SER A 891 -18.79 -30.37 -30.51
CA SER A 891 -17.89 -31.18 -31.35
C SER A 891 -18.38 -31.35 -32.80
N ALA A 892 -19.68 -31.28 -33.02
CA ALA A 892 -20.29 -31.34 -34.36
C ALA A 892 -19.79 -30.23 -35.32
N ALA A 893 -19.18 -29.15 -34.81
CA ALA A 893 -18.55 -28.14 -35.66
C ALA A 893 -17.42 -28.74 -36.51
N GLU A 894 -16.59 -29.61 -35.94
CA GLU A 894 -15.45 -30.24 -36.65
C GLU A 894 -15.92 -31.23 -37.72
N GLU A 895 -17.02 -31.94 -37.47
CA GLU A 895 -17.65 -32.84 -38.45
C GLU A 895 -18.17 -32.06 -39.65
N LEU A 896 -18.92 -30.98 -39.39
CA LEU A 896 -19.49 -30.12 -40.43
C LEU A 896 -18.42 -29.37 -41.21
N GLU A 897 -17.30 -29.00 -40.57
CA GLU A 897 -16.17 -28.36 -41.24
C GLU A 897 -15.56 -29.27 -42.32
N ARG A 898 -15.48 -30.60 -42.07
CA ARG A 898 -15.06 -31.56 -43.10
C ARG A 898 -16.04 -31.62 -44.26
N VAL A 899 -17.34 -31.72 -43.97
CA VAL A 899 -18.40 -31.79 -45.00
C VAL A 899 -18.39 -30.53 -45.88
N VAL A 900 -18.29 -29.35 -45.27
CA VAL A 900 -18.23 -28.07 -46.01
C VAL A 900 -16.97 -27.97 -46.88
N ASN A 901 -15.82 -28.44 -46.39
CA ASN A 901 -14.56 -28.41 -47.13
C ASN A 901 -14.53 -29.41 -48.29
N GLU A 902 -15.12 -30.60 -48.11
CA GLU A 902 -15.26 -31.61 -49.17
C GLU A 902 -16.17 -31.11 -50.31
N GLN A 903 -17.28 -30.44 -49.98
CA GLN A 903 -18.16 -29.82 -50.98
C GLN A 903 -17.45 -28.70 -51.75
N ALA A 904 -16.71 -27.83 -51.05
CA ALA A 904 -15.98 -26.73 -51.68
C ALA A 904 -14.89 -27.23 -52.65
N ALA A 905 -14.23 -28.35 -52.31
CA ALA A 905 -13.25 -28.98 -53.19
C ALA A 905 -13.88 -29.63 -54.44
N GLN A 906 -15.17 -30.02 -54.38
CA GLN A 906 -15.91 -30.55 -55.52
C GLN A 906 -16.40 -29.45 -56.47
N ASP A 907 -16.75 -28.27 -55.95
CA ASP A 907 -17.16 -27.11 -56.77
C ASP A 907 -15.98 -26.43 -57.50
N ASP A 908 -14.75 -26.53 -56.98
CA ASP A 908 -13.52 -25.95 -57.58
C ASP A 908 -12.92 -26.81 -58.72
N HIS A 909 -13.48 -27.99 -58.99
CA HIS A 909 -13.13 -28.81 -60.16
C HIS A 909 -14.17 -28.62 -61.28
N PRO A 910 -13.87 -27.85 -62.36
CA PRO A 910 -14.73 -27.87 -63.53
C PRO A 910 -14.67 -29.27 -64.15
N MET A 911 -15.79 -29.99 -64.14
CA MET A 911 -15.91 -31.25 -64.89
C MET A 911 -15.62 -30.99 -66.38
N PRO A 912 -14.90 -31.90 -67.07
CA PRO A 912 -14.43 -31.71 -68.44
C PRO A 912 -15.53 -31.64 -69.50
#